data_AF-A0A9P5JZJ0-F1
#
_entry.id   AF-A0A9P5JZJ0-F1
#
_cell.length_a   1.000
_cell.length_b   1.000
_cell.length_c   1.000
_cell.angle_alpha   90.00
_cell.angle_beta   90.00
_cell.angle_gamma   90.00
#
_symmetry.space_group_name_H-M   'P 1'
#
loop_
_entity.id
_entity.type
_entity.pdbx_description
1 polymer ?
#
loop_
_entity_poly.entity_id
_entity_poly.type
_entity_poly.pdbx_seq_one_letter_code
_entity_poly.pdbx_strand_id
1 'polypeptide(L)'
;MSTTIPHEATSTTDEPLANLVLFDYPNADIILRSQDCYHFLVPKIYIVNSSPILGELIQSTLDSPGAAKAEAPLPVVHVPKKGEIIHSLLTLIFPVTPLVPSTPEEILELLSVAQTYQMDSVLTHIRDRTARRNSLPTRLEPALRIYSLAQKYGLLPEALQTARTILNYPMTIEDYDGKLDIMSGASLYELWKYHERVRDILVSDLTEFRMSCACGTITGLRCMQLSSSKTPLWLDQYIESIGKSPNLFDSTELNIAMARHIKDKANELSCESLASVVDGGFEKAKSALCLVQERENSHAKISSLMTAPSKPFVVPDANFIIRSSDNINFRVHESVLAMASPIFKDLLSLPQPSDSETVDGLPVVQLSESSELLNCLVSIFYPVRPVKPKSYAKVLYLLAACQKYEMASVQSSIRAEVDRGEFPVPKGAEAFRAYAIASANQLIPEMENAARLTLDQSMTFEILGNGLRLFEGSALRDLVSFRKRCKDSFIACLNPFIEVQSMLGPSSIWVGCPEDMTTEVPRPNRVPPRWLNQLLLQKQNDLKLQNFTRPLDILSRIRGEYVMALQKHAICNFCLGVHLRNGSIFCAKLKNALVQARDKGPKSYDSPGYRISVAEVIIIREMMSVADSSVVRVHRLGQLTRHLSASVGPSDLDWDSLFVFEFIDPSITTPRDDERLFLWNDARKNCARSKIMETDTPPTIS
;
A
#
# COMPACT_ATOMS: atom_id res chain seq x y z
N MET A 1 -19.24 -10.23 -74.00
CA MET A 1 -18.70 -8.99 -73.44
C MET A 1 -19.17 -8.93 -72.00
N SER A 2 -18.38 -9.51 -71.10
CA SER A 2 -18.61 -9.49 -69.65
C SER A 2 -17.35 -8.90 -69.05
N THR A 3 -17.46 -7.71 -68.47
CA THR A 3 -16.37 -6.99 -67.83
C THR A 3 -16.39 -7.26 -66.33
N THR A 4 -15.37 -7.98 -65.87
CA THR A 4 -14.80 -7.97 -64.52
C THR A 4 -14.09 -6.62 -64.26
N ILE A 5 -13.99 -6.07 -63.04
CA ILE A 5 -12.99 -6.27 -61.94
C ILE A 5 -13.22 -5.08 -60.94
N PRO A 6 -12.83 -5.02 -59.63
CA PRO A 6 -12.36 -6.02 -58.63
C PRO A 6 -13.06 -5.99 -57.24
N HIS A 7 -12.75 -7.02 -56.46
CA HIS A 7 -12.71 -7.03 -54.99
C HIS A 7 -11.90 -5.87 -54.38
N GLU A 8 -12.43 -5.26 -53.33
CA GLU A 8 -11.64 -4.59 -52.29
C GLU A 8 -11.83 -5.38 -50.98
N ALA A 9 -10.73 -5.94 -50.50
CA ALA A 9 -10.66 -6.72 -49.29
C ALA A 9 -10.49 -5.78 -48.09
N THR A 10 -11.47 -5.76 -47.18
CA THR A 10 -11.23 -5.37 -45.79
C THR A 10 -11.24 -6.63 -44.93
N SER A 11 -10.08 -6.83 -44.32
CA SER A 11 -9.65 -7.90 -43.44
C SER A 11 -10.70 -8.42 -42.46
N THR A 12 -10.81 -9.72 -42.49
CA THR A 12 -11.34 -10.65 -41.48
C THR A 12 -10.81 -10.39 -40.07
N THR A 13 -11.70 -10.04 -39.14
CA THR A 13 -11.78 -10.56 -37.76
C THR A 13 -13.10 -10.08 -37.16
N ASP A 14 -14.22 -10.76 -37.43
CA ASP A 14 -15.47 -10.60 -36.66
C ASP A 14 -16.41 -11.77 -37.00
N GLU A 15 -16.26 -12.88 -36.27
CA GLU A 15 -17.28 -13.92 -36.24
C GLU A 15 -17.35 -14.53 -34.83
N PRO A 16 -18.29 -14.06 -33.98
CA PRO A 16 -18.75 -14.87 -32.84
C PRO A 16 -20.27 -15.19 -32.87
N LEU A 17 -21.04 -14.76 -33.89
CA LEU A 17 -22.49 -14.58 -33.74
C LEU A 17 -23.38 -15.43 -34.68
N ALA A 18 -22.91 -16.60 -35.13
CA ALA A 18 -23.70 -17.50 -35.99
C ALA A 18 -24.78 -18.34 -35.27
N ASN A 19 -24.85 -18.33 -33.93
CA ASN A 19 -25.66 -19.27 -33.13
C ASN A 19 -26.76 -18.63 -32.27
N LEU A 20 -27.05 -17.33 -32.40
CA LEU A 20 -28.16 -16.71 -31.67
C LEU A 20 -29.50 -17.18 -32.26
N VAL A 21 -30.43 -17.62 -31.40
CA VAL A 21 -31.84 -17.77 -31.81
C VAL A 21 -32.32 -16.38 -32.23
N LEU A 22 -32.58 -16.19 -33.52
CA LEU A 22 -33.22 -14.98 -34.04
C LEU A 22 -34.63 -14.93 -33.45
N PHE A 23 -34.83 -14.01 -32.50
CA PHE A 23 -36.16 -13.63 -32.04
C PHE A 23 -36.85 -12.87 -33.18
N ASP A 24 -37.57 -13.63 -34.01
CA ASP A 24 -38.40 -13.12 -35.09
C ASP A 24 -39.85 -13.58 -34.89
N TYR A 25 -40.50 -13.00 -33.88
CA TYR A 25 -41.88 -13.38 -33.57
C TYR A 25 -42.83 -12.84 -34.64
N PRO A 26 -43.70 -13.69 -35.23
CA PRO A 26 -44.60 -13.29 -36.31
C PRO A 26 -45.63 -12.22 -35.89
N ASN A 27 -45.90 -12.11 -34.58
CA ASN A 27 -46.80 -11.11 -33.99
C ASN A 27 -46.03 -10.05 -33.19
N ALA A 28 -44.77 -9.77 -33.55
CA ALA A 28 -43.99 -8.71 -32.92
C ALA A 28 -44.62 -7.34 -33.20
N ASP A 29 -44.69 -6.51 -32.17
CA ASP A 29 -45.22 -5.13 -32.25
C ASP A 29 -44.14 -4.07 -31.93
N ILE A 30 -42.91 -4.50 -31.62
CA ILE A 30 -41.73 -3.66 -31.43
C ILE A 30 -40.46 -4.34 -31.99
N ILE A 31 -39.45 -3.53 -32.32
CA ILE A 31 -38.08 -3.99 -32.60
C ILE A 31 -37.16 -3.47 -31.51
N LEU A 32 -36.50 -4.36 -30.76
CA LEU A 32 -35.40 -3.96 -29.87
C LEU A 32 -34.10 -3.94 -30.67
N ARG A 33 -33.44 -2.78 -30.72
CA ARG A 33 -32.14 -2.60 -31.35
C ARG A 33 -31.04 -2.50 -30.30
N SER A 34 -30.09 -3.42 -30.32
CA SER A 34 -28.93 -3.41 -29.44
C SER A 34 -27.91 -2.33 -29.81
N GLN A 35 -26.92 -2.12 -28.93
CA GLN A 35 -25.80 -1.19 -29.14
C GLN A 35 -24.93 -1.56 -30.36
N ASP A 36 -24.73 -2.86 -30.56
CA ASP A 36 -24.03 -3.49 -31.69
C ASP A 36 -24.97 -3.75 -32.89
N CYS A 37 -26.11 -3.05 -32.95
CA CYS A 37 -27.03 -3.02 -34.10
C CYS A 37 -27.75 -4.33 -34.45
N TYR A 38 -27.82 -5.31 -33.54
CA TYR A 38 -28.72 -6.46 -33.68
C TYR A 38 -30.16 -6.06 -33.44
N HIS A 39 -31.08 -6.65 -34.22
CA HIS A 39 -32.51 -6.41 -34.15
C HIS A 39 -33.23 -7.65 -33.62
N PHE A 40 -34.10 -7.45 -32.63
CA PHE A 40 -34.96 -8.49 -32.06
C PHE A 40 -36.42 -8.09 -32.22
N LEU A 41 -37.19 -8.87 -32.99
CA LEU A 41 -38.62 -8.65 -33.18
C LEU A 41 -39.39 -9.42 -32.10
N VAL A 42 -39.98 -8.68 -31.16
CA VAL A 42 -40.60 -9.26 -29.97
C VAL A 42 -41.95 -8.60 -29.65
N PRO A 43 -42.88 -9.32 -29.00
CA PRO A 43 -44.09 -8.71 -28.47
C PRO A 43 -43.78 -7.91 -27.19
N LYS A 44 -44.12 -6.62 -27.17
CA LYS A 44 -43.83 -5.67 -26.09
C LYS A 44 -44.47 -6.05 -24.76
N ILE A 45 -45.61 -6.75 -24.77
CA ILE A 45 -46.33 -7.14 -23.55
C ILE A 45 -45.45 -7.97 -22.59
N TYR A 46 -44.62 -8.86 -23.12
CA TYR A 46 -43.71 -9.66 -22.30
C TYR A 46 -42.59 -8.82 -21.70
N ILE A 47 -42.10 -7.82 -22.43
CA ILE A 47 -41.04 -6.91 -21.98
C ILE A 47 -41.57 -5.97 -20.90
N VAL A 48 -42.72 -5.33 -21.13
CA VAL A 48 -43.36 -4.40 -20.17
C VAL A 48 -43.69 -5.10 -18.86
N ASN A 49 -44.21 -6.33 -18.91
CA ASN A 49 -44.52 -7.10 -17.70
C ASN A 49 -43.27 -7.59 -16.94
N SER A 50 -42.12 -7.68 -17.63
CA SER A 50 -40.87 -8.18 -17.04
C SER A 50 -39.93 -7.05 -16.59
N SER A 51 -40.14 -5.82 -17.07
CA SER A 51 -39.32 -4.65 -16.74
C SER A 51 -40.15 -3.36 -16.80
N PRO A 52 -40.32 -2.66 -15.66
CA PRO A 52 -40.96 -1.35 -15.66
C PRO A 52 -40.14 -0.30 -16.43
N ILE A 53 -38.80 -0.35 -16.32
CA ILE A 53 -37.90 0.62 -16.98
C ILE A 53 -37.92 0.47 -18.50
N LEU A 54 -37.84 -0.75 -19.01
CA LEU A 54 -37.98 -0.97 -20.45
C LEU A 54 -39.40 -0.63 -20.92
N GLY A 55 -40.41 -0.83 -20.07
CA GLY A 55 -41.77 -0.38 -20.35
C GLY A 55 -41.88 1.14 -20.55
N GLU A 56 -41.30 1.94 -19.65
CA GLU A 56 -41.22 3.40 -19.79
C GLU A 56 -40.42 3.81 -21.04
N LEU A 57 -39.30 3.14 -21.33
CA LEU A 57 -38.51 3.39 -22.53
C LEU A 57 -39.31 3.13 -23.81
N ILE A 58 -40.04 2.03 -23.87
CA ILE A 58 -40.93 1.70 -25.00
C ILE A 58 -42.01 2.77 -25.12
N GLN A 59 -42.66 3.15 -24.01
CA GLN A 59 -43.73 4.15 -24.02
C GLN A 59 -43.25 5.52 -24.51
N SER A 60 -42.12 6.01 -24.00
CA SER A 60 -41.51 7.28 -24.44
C SER A 60 -41.14 7.29 -25.93
N THR A 61 -40.75 6.14 -26.48
CA THR A 61 -40.43 6.00 -27.91
C THR A 61 -41.69 6.05 -28.76
N LEU A 62 -42.79 5.46 -28.29
CA LEU A 62 -44.10 5.48 -28.94
C LEU A 62 -44.74 6.88 -28.90
N ASP A 63 -44.50 7.65 -27.84
CA ASP A 63 -45.04 9.01 -27.66
C ASP A 63 -44.25 10.08 -28.45
N SER A 64 -43.16 9.70 -29.12
CA SER A 64 -42.33 10.63 -29.90
C SER A 64 -43.04 11.08 -31.20
N PRO A 65 -43.08 12.39 -31.50
CA PRO A 65 -43.90 12.96 -32.59
C PRO A 65 -43.47 12.56 -34.03
N GLY A 66 -42.42 11.75 -34.19
CA GLY A 66 -41.95 11.20 -35.46
C GLY A 66 -42.62 9.87 -35.90
N ALA A 67 -43.36 9.20 -35.02
CA ALA A 67 -43.96 7.88 -35.32
C ALA A 67 -45.22 7.94 -36.21
N ALA A 68 -45.78 9.14 -36.45
CA ALA A 68 -47.07 9.32 -37.13
C ALA A 68 -46.99 9.43 -38.67
N LYS A 69 -45.81 9.27 -39.29
CA LYS A 69 -45.66 9.37 -40.75
C LYS A 69 -44.68 8.35 -41.35
N ALA A 70 -45.12 7.10 -41.48
CA ALA A 70 -44.68 6.19 -42.55
C ALA A 70 -45.59 4.94 -42.54
N GLU A 71 -45.98 4.44 -43.71
CA GLU A 71 -46.61 3.12 -43.87
C GLU A 71 -45.70 2.05 -43.24
N ALA A 72 -46.20 1.35 -42.21
CA ALA A 72 -45.51 1.15 -40.94
C ALA A 72 -44.34 0.13 -40.93
N PRO A 73 -43.08 0.56 -40.74
CA PRO A 73 -42.08 -0.25 -40.05
C PRO A 73 -42.40 -0.27 -38.54
N LEU A 74 -42.26 -1.44 -37.90
CA LEU A 74 -42.44 -1.59 -36.45
C LEU A 74 -41.60 -0.55 -35.67
N PRO A 75 -42.10 -0.03 -34.55
CA PRO A 75 -41.38 0.95 -33.73
C PRO A 75 -40.07 0.35 -33.21
N VAL A 76 -38.96 1.05 -33.44
CA VAL A 76 -37.61 0.63 -33.06
C VAL A 76 -37.20 1.28 -31.74
N VAL A 77 -36.96 0.47 -30.72
CA VAL A 77 -36.51 0.91 -29.40
C VAL A 77 -35.04 0.57 -29.23
N HIS A 78 -34.21 1.59 -29.00
CA HIS A 78 -32.78 1.38 -28.81
C HIS A 78 -32.47 1.01 -27.36
N VAL A 79 -31.82 -0.14 -27.16
CA VAL A 79 -31.35 -0.62 -25.87
C VAL A 79 -29.83 -0.51 -25.85
N PRO A 80 -29.23 0.31 -24.96
CA PRO A 80 -27.79 0.58 -24.94
C PRO A 80 -27.01 -0.56 -24.25
N LYS A 81 -27.16 -1.77 -24.78
CA LYS A 81 -26.50 -3.01 -24.33
C LYS A 81 -26.14 -3.88 -25.53
N LYS A 82 -25.13 -4.76 -25.37
CA LYS A 82 -24.73 -5.72 -26.41
C LYS A 82 -25.86 -6.70 -26.74
N GLY A 83 -25.89 -7.17 -27.98
CA GLY A 83 -26.90 -8.09 -28.49
C GLY A 83 -26.94 -9.41 -27.71
N GLU A 84 -25.78 -9.93 -27.29
CA GLU A 84 -25.67 -11.18 -26.52
C GLU A 84 -26.38 -11.10 -25.17
N ILE A 85 -26.20 -10.00 -24.43
CA ILE A 85 -26.86 -9.78 -23.14
C ILE A 85 -28.37 -9.65 -23.32
N ILE A 86 -28.80 -8.88 -24.33
CA ILE A 86 -30.22 -8.74 -24.67
C ILE A 86 -30.80 -10.11 -25.04
N HIS A 87 -30.11 -10.89 -25.86
CA HIS A 87 -30.51 -12.23 -26.23
C HIS A 87 -30.70 -13.14 -25.01
N SER A 88 -29.73 -13.20 -24.10
CA SER A 88 -29.85 -13.96 -22.86
C SER A 88 -31.04 -13.50 -22.01
N LEU A 89 -31.27 -12.19 -21.86
CA LEU A 89 -32.45 -11.66 -21.16
C LEU A 89 -33.75 -12.11 -21.82
N LEU A 90 -33.85 -12.02 -23.14
CA LEU A 90 -35.03 -12.45 -23.89
C LEU A 90 -35.27 -13.96 -23.71
N THR A 91 -34.24 -14.81 -23.70
CA THR A 91 -34.43 -16.24 -23.45
C THR A 91 -34.96 -16.57 -22.05
N LEU A 92 -34.83 -15.64 -21.09
CA LEU A 92 -35.35 -15.77 -19.74
C LEU A 92 -36.77 -15.21 -19.57
N ILE A 93 -37.20 -14.33 -20.48
CA ILE A 93 -38.53 -13.70 -20.50
C ILE A 93 -39.52 -14.54 -21.30
N PHE A 94 -39.06 -15.04 -22.46
CA PHE A 94 -39.88 -15.79 -23.39
C PHE A 94 -39.86 -17.29 -23.06
N PRO A 95 -40.90 -18.05 -23.47
CA PRO A 95 -40.99 -19.50 -23.22
C PRO A 95 -40.06 -20.29 -24.16
N VAL A 96 -38.77 -19.97 -24.12
CA VAL A 96 -37.70 -20.64 -24.85
C VAL A 96 -36.69 -21.22 -23.86
N THR A 97 -35.80 -22.11 -24.32
CA THR A 97 -34.76 -22.64 -23.45
C THR A 97 -33.85 -21.51 -22.97
N PRO A 98 -33.78 -21.26 -21.65
CA PRO A 98 -33.07 -20.12 -21.12
C PRO A 98 -31.57 -20.31 -21.20
N LEU A 99 -30.90 -19.37 -21.85
CA LEU A 99 -29.47 -19.37 -22.07
C LEU A 99 -28.80 -18.40 -21.10
N VAL A 100 -28.36 -18.95 -19.97
CA VAL A 100 -27.48 -18.23 -19.04
C VAL A 100 -26.03 -18.42 -19.52
N PRO A 101 -25.22 -17.35 -19.59
CA PRO A 101 -23.80 -17.44 -19.96
C PRO A 101 -23.02 -18.43 -19.09
N SER A 102 -21.88 -18.89 -19.61
CA SER A 102 -21.07 -19.93 -18.96
C SER A 102 -20.01 -19.36 -18.01
N THR A 103 -19.56 -18.13 -18.22
CA THR A 103 -18.51 -17.51 -17.41
C THR A 103 -19.09 -16.69 -16.26
N PRO A 104 -18.43 -16.66 -15.09
CA PRO A 104 -18.92 -15.87 -13.96
C PRO A 104 -18.94 -14.36 -14.27
N GLU A 105 -18.03 -13.87 -15.11
CA GLU A 105 -17.98 -12.47 -15.55
C GLU A 105 -19.23 -12.08 -16.35
N GLU A 106 -19.61 -12.89 -17.35
CA GLU A 106 -20.81 -12.66 -18.16
C GLU A 106 -22.10 -12.82 -17.34
N ILE A 107 -22.12 -13.77 -16.39
CA ILE A 107 -23.26 -13.94 -15.47
C ILE A 107 -23.45 -12.69 -14.60
N LEU A 108 -22.37 -12.13 -14.05
CA LEU A 108 -22.45 -10.89 -13.25
C LEU A 108 -22.86 -9.69 -14.11
N GLU A 109 -22.38 -9.59 -15.34
CA GLU A 109 -22.83 -8.56 -16.28
C GLU A 109 -24.34 -8.71 -16.56
N LEU A 110 -24.82 -9.92 -16.85
CA LEU A 110 -26.24 -10.19 -17.08
C LEU A 110 -27.10 -9.84 -15.84
N LEU A 111 -26.66 -10.21 -14.64
CA LEU A 111 -27.31 -9.82 -13.38
C LEU A 111 -27.37 -8.31 -13.21
N SER A 112 -26.28 -7.60 -13.50
CA SER A 112 -26.23 -6.14 -13.41
C SER A 112 -27.23 -5.46 -14.33
N VAL A 113 -27.41 -5.98 -15.55
CA VAL A 113 -28.36 -5.44 -16.53
C VAL A 113 -29.79 -5.76 -16.12
N ALA A 114 -30.07 -6.99 -15.66
CA ALA A 114 -31.39 -7.35 -15.13
C ALA A 114 -31.77 -6.48 -13.91
N GLN A 115 -30.81 -6.15 -13.02
CA GLN A 115 -31.03 -5.22 -11.91
C GLN A 115 -31.26 -3.79 -12.39
N THR A 116 -30.46 -3.32 -13.36
CA THR A 116 -30.60 -1.97 -13.95
C THR A 116 -31.99 -1.78 -14.56
N TYR A 117 -32.56 -2.82 -15.16
CA TYR A 117 -33.90 -2.80 -15.74
C TYR A 117 -35.01 -3.29 -14.79
N GLN A 118 -34.71 -3.50 -13.51
CA GLN A 118 -35.67 -3.96 -12.48
C GLN A 118 -36.44 -5.24 -12.88
N MET A 119 -35.73 -6.26 -13.37
CA MET A 119 -36.29 -7.52 -13.82
C MET A 119 -36.25 -8.59 -12.72
N ASP A 120 -37.09 -8.45 -11.70
CA ASP A 120 -37.04 -9.29 -10.49
C ASP A 120 -37.19 -10.80 -10.76
N SER A 121 -38.15 -11.18 -11.61
CA SER A 121 -38.35 -12.58 -12.02
C SER A 121 -37.12 -13.13 -12.74
N VAL A 122 -36.54 -12.36 -13.65
CA VAL A 122 -35.32 -12.74 -14.39
C VAL A 122 -34.13 -12.88 -13.44
N LEU A 123 -33.95 -11.97 -12.48
CA LEU A 123 -32.90 -12.05 -11.45
C LEU A 123 -33.00 -13.34 -10.63
N THR A 124 -34.21 -13.71 -10.19
CA THR A 124 -34.40 -14.98 -9.45
C THR A 124 -34.05 -16.20 -10.29
N HIS A 125 -34.44 -16.21 -11.57
CA HIS A 125 -34.12 -17.30 -12.49
C HIS A 125 -32.62 -17.42 -12.79
N ILE A 126 -31.91 -16.31 -12.95
CA ILE A 126 -30.46 -16.33 -13.16
C ILE A 126 -29.77 -16.88 -11.90
N ARG A 127 -30.13 -16.38 -10.71
CA ARG A 127 -29.56 -16.81 -9.43
C ARG A 127 -29.79 -18.30 -9.17
N ASP A 128 -31.01 -18.78 -9.35
CA ASP A 128 -31.36 -20.19 -9.17
C ASP A 128 -30.56 -21.11 -10.10
N ARG A 129 -30.45 -20.75 -11.40
CA ARG A 129 -29.65 -21.51 -12.35
C ARG A 129 -28.16 -21.47 -12.06
N THR A 130 -27.66 -20.30 -11.65
CA THR A 130 -26.25 -20.13 -11.29
C THR A 130 -25.90 -20.97 -10.07
N ALA A 131 -26.76 -20.98 -9.05
CA ALA A 131 -26.58 -21.79 -7.84
C ALA A 131 -26.58 -23.32 -8.14
N ARG A 132 -27.36 -23.77 -9.14
CA ARG A 132 -27.37 -25.19 -9.56
C ARG A 132 -26.15 -25.58 -10.40
N ARG A 133 -25.56 -24.65 -11.15
CA ARG A 133 -24.45 -24.92 -12.10
C ARG A 133 -23.07 -24.69 -11.50
N ASN A 134 -22.90 -23.66 -10.69
CA ASN A 134 -21.58 -23.20 -10.26
C ASN A 134 -21.34 -23.59 -8.80
N SER A 135 -20.33 -24.45 -8.59
CA SER A 135 -19.72 -24.59 -7.26
C SER A 135 -19.00 -23.30 -6.88
N LEU A 136 -19.05 -22.94 -5.59
CA LEU A 136 -18.34 -21.77 -5.06
C LEU A 136 -16.85 -21.84 -5.46
N PRO A 137 -16.22 -20.69 -5.80
CA PRO A 137 -14.83 -20.68 -6.23
C PRO A 137 -13.93 -21.29 -5.14
N THR A 138 -13.21 -22.36 -5.51
CA THR A 138 -12.30 -23.10 -4.60
C THR A 138 -10.90 -22.48 -4.53
N ARG A 139 -10.65 -21.41 -5.29
CA ARG A 139 -9.38 -20.69 -5.36
C ARG A 139 -9.60 -19.20 -5.08
N LEU A 140 -8.61 -18.57 -4.43
CA LEU A 140 -8.68 -17.17 -4.04
C LEU A 140 -8.81 -16.22 -5.22
N GLU A 141 -7.99 -16.35 -6.27
CA GLU A 141 -7.97 -15.40 -7.40
C GLU A 141 -9.33 -15.29 -8.13
N PRO A 142 -10.00 -16.38 -8.54
CA PRO A 142 -11.35 -16.31 -9.10
C PRO A 142 -12.36 -15.67 -8.13
N ALA A 143 -12.28 -15.97 -6.83
CA ALA A 143 -13.14 -15.37 -5.82
C ALA A 143 -12.94 -13.85 -5.73
N LEU A 144 -11.68 -13.38 -5.76
CA LEU A 144 -11.35 -11.95 -5.78
C LEU A 144 -11.90 -11.25 -7.02
N ARG A 145 -11.83 -11.88 -8.20
CA ARG A 145 -12.38 -11.34 -9.45
C ARG A 145 -13.91 -11.20 -9.39
N ILE A 146 -14.60 -12.25 -8.95
CA ILE A 146 -16.05 -12.26 -8.77
C ILE A 146 -16.47 -11.18 -7.77
N TYR A 147 -15.76 -11.07 -6.63
CA TYR A 147 -16.03 -10.04 -5.63
C TYR A 147 -15.82 -8.63 -6.19
N SER A 148 -14.72 -8.40 -6.91
CA SER A 148 -14.38 -7.13 -7.57
C SER A 148 -15.48 -6.69 -8.55
N LEU A 149 -15.94 -7.61 -9.41
CA LEU A 149 -17.00 -7.34 -10.37
C LEU A 149 -18.36 -7.13 -9.70
N ALA A 150 -18.70 -7.94 -8.69
CA ALA A 150 -19.93 -7.77 -7.94
C ALA A 150 -19.99 -6.41 -7.23
N GLN A 151 -18.88 -5.96 -6.63
CA GLN A 151 -18.76 -4.61 -6.07
C GLN A 151 -18.90 -3.53 -7.15
N LYS A 152 -18.21 -3.69 -8.29
CA LYS A 152 -18.29 -2.74 -9.42
C LYS A 152 -19.72 -2.58 -9.95
N TYR A 153 -20.50 -3.67 -10.00
CA TYR A 153 -21.88 -3.66 -10.48
C TYR A 153 -22.92 -3.38 -9.39
N GLY A 154 -22.52 -3.21 -8.12
CA GLY A 154 -23.46 -3.01 -7.01
C GLY A 154 -24.32 -4.24 -6.69
N LEU A 155 -23.84 -5.44 -7.05
CA LEU A 155 -24.48 -6.73 -6.80
C LEU A 155 -24.17 -7.19 -5.37
N LEU A 156 -24.85 -6.59 -4.39
CA LEU A 156 -24.59 -6.81 -2.97
C LEU A 156 -24.70 -8.29 -2.54
N PRO A 157 -25.74 -9.06 -2.92
CA PRO A 157 -25.85 -10.47 -2.53
C PRO A 157 -24.68 -11.32 -3.03
N GLU A 158 -24.28 -11.13 -4.28
CA GLU A 158 -23.19 -11.84 -4.93
C GLU A 158 -21.83 -11.46 -4.33
N ALA A 159 -21.64 -10.16 -4.01
CA ALA A 159 -20.45 -9.67 -3.33
C ALA A 159 -20.32 -10.28 -1.92
N LEU A 160 -21.41 -10.31 -1.14
CA LEU A 160 -21.41 -10.89 0.21
C LEU A 160 -21.16 -12.39 0.19
N GLN A 161 -21.80 -13.13 -0.72
CA GLN A 161 -21.60 -14.57 -0.86
C GLN A 161 -20.15 -14.90 -1.23
N THR A 162 -19.54 -14.08 -2.08
CA THR A 162 -18.14 -14.25 -2.47
C THR A 162 -17.20 -13.87 -1.32
N ALA A 163 -17.48 -12.77 -0.60
CA ALA A 163 -16.73 -12.37 0.60
C ALA A 163 -16.72 -13.48 1.67
N ARG A 164 -17.85 -14.17 1.87
CA ARG A 164 -17.93 -15.34 2.77
C ARG A 164 -17.00 -16.47 2.33
N THR A 165 -16.89 -16.71 1.03
CA THR A 165 -16.00 -17.73 0.50
C THR A 165 -14.53 -17.34 0.70
N ILE A 166 -14.23 -16.03 0.61
CA ILE A 166 -12.88 -15.50 0.82
C ILE A 166 -12.44 -15.60 2.29
N LEU A 167 -13.36 -15.68 3.27
CA LEU A 167 -13.03 -15.91 4.69
C LEU A 167 -12.19 -17.17 4.95
N ASN A 168 -12.27 -18.16 4.06
CA ASN A 168 -11.48 -19.38 4.14
C ASN A 168 -9.99 -19.16 3.78
N TYR A 169 -9.61 -17.96 3.35
CA TYR A 169 -8.24 -17.59 3.04
C TYR A 169 -7.70 -16.56 4.03
N PRO A 170 -6.40 -16.62 4.34
CA PRO A 170 -5.75 -15.62 5.19
C PRO A 170 -5.79 -14.24 4.54
N MET A 171 -6.10 -13.21 5.34
CA MET A 171 -6.21 -11.82 4.89
C MET A 171 -4.91 -11.06 5.19
N THR A 172 -3.81 -11.45 4.53
CA THR A 172 -2.50 -10.77 4.62
C THR A 172 -2.04 -10.23 3.27
N ILE A 173 -1.14 -9.25 3.27
CA ILE A 173 -0.63 -8.66 2.02
C ILE A 173 0.26 -9.65 1.28
N GLU A 174 0.92 -10.56 1.99
CA GLU A 174 1.70 -11.65 1.43
C GLU A 174 0.85 -12.64 0.63
N ASP A 175 -0.30 -13.05 1.16
CA ASP A 175 -1.19 -14.01 0.49
C ASP A 175 -1.82 -13.43 -0.79
N TYR A 176 -2.00 -12.11 -0.79
CA TYR A 176 -2.56 -11.34 -1.90
C TYR A 176 -1.50 -10.88 -2.90
N ASP A 177 -0.22 -11.20 -2.68
CA ASP A 177 0.84 -10.89 -3.61
C ASP A 177 0.54 -11.43 -5.03
N GLY A 178 0.77 -10.57 -6.02
CA GLY A 178 0.40 -10.80 -7.42
C GLY A 178 -1.10 -10.76 -7.74
N LYS A 179 -1.97 -10.46 -6.75
CA LYS A 179 -3.43 -10.43 -6.86
C LYS A 179 -4.06 -9.11 -6.41
N LEU A 180 -3.25 -8.17 -5.89
CA LEU A 180 -3.70 -6.87 -5.36
C LEU A 180 -4.26 -5.94 -6.44
N ASP A 181 -3.94 -6.20 -7.71
CA ASP A 181 -4.43 -5.45 -8.88
C ASP A 181 -5.79 -5.94 -9.40
N ILE A 182 -6.30 -7.06 -8.89
CA ILE A 182 -7.59 -7.62 -9.29
C ILE A 182 -8.77 -6.69 -8.89
N MET A 183 -8.60 -5.91 -7.82
CA MET A 183 -9.65 -5.05 -7.30
C MET A 183 -9.13 -3.68 -6.89
N SER A 184 -10.06 -2.71 -6.80
CA SER A 184 -9.74 -1.38 -6.28
C SER A 184 -9.34 -1.46 -4.81
N GLY A 185 -8.52 -0.51 -4.34
CA GLY A 185 -8.19 -0.41 -2.91
C GLY A 185 -9.42 -0.15 -2.04
N ALA A 186 -10.47 0.47 -2.58
CA ALA A 186 -11.76 0.62 -1.90
C ALA A 186 -12.47 -0.73 -1.70
N SER A 187 -12.56 -1.56 -2.74
CA SER A 187 -13.13 -2.91 -2.63
C SER A 187 -12.30 -3.78 -1.68
N LEU A 188 -10.98 -3.68 -1.74
CA LEU A 188 -10.07 -4.40 -0.85
C LEU A 188 -10.23 -3.97 0.61
N TYR A 189 -10.44 -2.67 0.87
CA TYR A 189 -10.75 -2.14 2.19
C TYR A 189 -12.07 -2.72 2.73
N GLU A 190 -13.13 -2.73 1.92
CA GLU A 190 -14.42 -3.28 2.35
C GLU A 190 -14.33 -4.77 2.67
N LEU A 191 -13.60 -5.53 1.86
CA LEU A 191 -13.31 -6.94 2.13
C LEU A 191 -12.53 -7.13 3.43
N TRP A 192 -11.47 -6.34 3.64
CA TRP A 192 -10.68 -6.40 4.87
C TRP A 192 -11.52 -6.04 6.10
N LYS A 193 -12.34 -4.99 6.02
CA LYS A 193 -13.26 -4.61 7.09
C LYS A 193 -14.31 -5.68 7.36
N TYR A 194 -14.78 -6.36 6.32
CA TYR A 194 -15.66 -7.52 6.49
C TYR A 194 -14.96 -8.64 7.25
N HIS A 195 -13.72 -8.99 6.89
CA HIS A 195 -12.91 -9.98 7.64
C HIS A 195 -12.68 -9.56 9.10
N GLU A 196 -12.38 -8.28 9.36
CA GLU A 196 -12.19 -7.74 10.71
C GLU A 196 -13.48 -7.85 11.55
N ARG A 197 -14.62 -7.43 11.01
CA ARG A 197 -15.91 -7.55 11.70
C ARG A 197 -16.27 -9.00 12.01
N VAL A 198 -16.13 -9.91 11.05
CA VAL A 198 -16.41 -11.33 11.26
C VAL A 198 -15.49 -11.89 12.34
N ARG A 199 -14.22 -11.48 12.36
CA ARG A 199 -13.26 -11.86 13.40
C ARG A 199 -13.68 -11.35 14.78
N ASP A 200 -14.06 -10.08 14.89
CA ASP A 200 -14.48 -9.48 16.17
C ASP A 200 -15.73 -10.15 16.72
N ILE A 201 -16.72 -10.41 15.86
CA ILE A 201 -17.94 -11.13 16.27
C ILE A 201 -17.60 -12.56 16.67
N LEU A 202 -16.77 -13.26 15.90
CA LEU A 202 -16.34 -14.63 16.23
C LEU A 202 -15.59 -14.67 17.56
N VAL A 203 -14.69 -13.72 17.82
CA VAL A 203 -14.00 -13.60 19.10
C VAL A 203 -15.01 -13.37 20.23
N SER A 204 -15.96 -12.46 20.06
CA SER A 204 -17.03 -12.21 21.04
C SER A 204 -17.83 -13.47 21.34
N ASP A 205 -18.35 -14.14 20.31
CA ASP A 205 -19.18 -15.35 20.45
C ASP A 205 -18.39 -16.51 21.06
N LEU A 206 -17.12 -16.68 20.70
CA LEU A 206 -16.25 -17.69 21.31
C LEU A 206 -15.93 -17.36 22.77
N THR A 207 -15.76 -16.08 23.14
CA THR A 207 -15.62 -15.70 24.54
C THR A 207 -16.90 -15.95 25.32
N GLU A 208 -18.07 -15.63 24.77
CA GLU A 208 -19.36 -15.97 25.38
C GLU A 208 -19.51 -17.48 25.55
N PHE A 209 -19.19 -18.26 24.51
CA PHE A 209 -19.18 -19.72 24.57
C PHE A 209 -18.29 -20.24 25.72
N ARG A 210 -17.05 -19.74 25.82
CA ARG A 210 -16.09 -20.10 26.89
C ARG A 210 -16.59 -19.75 28.29
N MET A 211 -17.31 -18.64 28.44
CA MET A 211 -17.82 -18.17 29.73
C MET A 211 -19.19 -18.77 30.10
N SER A 212 -19.91 -19.33 29.12
CA SER A 212 -21.21 -19.97 29.33
C SER A 212 -21.09 -21.41 29.87
N CYS A 213 -22.16 -21.91 30.50
CA CYS A 213 -22.27 -23.32 30.87
C CYS A 213 -22.29 -24.27 29.65
N ALA A 214 -22.38 -23.76 28.41
CA ALA A 214 -22.35 -24.57 27.19
C ALA A 214 -20.98 -25.24 26.96
N CYS A 215 -19.89 -24.69 27.50
CA CYS A 215 -18.61 -25.39 27.55
C CYS A 215 -18.70 -26.72 28.33
N GLY A 216 -19.56 -26.76 29.36
CA GLY A 216 -19.88 -27.97 30.13
C GLY A 216 -20.69 -29.01 29.35
N THR A 217 -21.29 -28.66 28.20
CA THR A 217 -21.93 -29.65 27.30
C THR A 217 -20.94 -30.42 26.43
N ILE A 218 -19.66 -30.05 26.38
CA ILE A 218 -18.61 -30.88 25.78
C ILE A 218 -18.25 -32.01 26.77
N THR A 219 -19.21 -32.91 27.01
CA THR A 219 -19.04 -34.04 27.93
C THR A 219 -18.24 -35.15 27.26
N GLY A 220 -17.16 -35.61 27.91
CA GLY A 220 -16.35 -36.75 27.45
C GLY A 220 -14.86 -36.45 27.25
N LEU A 221 -14.44 -35.19 27.27
CA LEU A 221 -13.03 -34.82 27.22
C LEU A 221 -12.36 -35.04 28.60
N ARG A 222 -11.76 -36.21 28.83
CA ARG A 222 -10.97 -36.49 30.05
C ARG A 222 -9.53 -35.98 29.87
N CYS A 223 -9.30 -34.69 30.02
CA CYS A 223 -7.96 -34.10 30.03
C CYS A 223 -7.63 -33.55 31.43
N MET A 224 -6.42 -33.84 31.94
CA MET A 224 -5.98 -33.41 33.28
C MET A 224 -5.58 -31.92 33.33
N GLN A 225 -5.28 -31.30 32.19
CA GLN A 225 -4.93 -29.87 32.09
C GLN A 225 -6.14 -29.05 31.63
N LEU A 226 -6.81 -28.44 32.60
CA LEU A 226 -7.94 -27.56 32.36
C LEU A 226 -7.50 -26.10 32.39
N SER A 227 -8.12 -25.28 31.56
CA SER A 227 -8.01 -23.83 31.64
C SER A 227 -8.89 -23.26 32.77
N SER A 228 -8.87 -21.94 32.94
CA SER A 228 -9.75 -21.23 33.88
C SER A 228 -11.25 -21.45 33.60
N SER A 229 -11.64 -21.82 32.39
CA SER A 229 -13.03 -22.14 31.99
C SER A 229 -13.40 -23.63 32.13
N LYS A 230 -12.57 -24.45 32.79
CA LYS A 230 -12.79 -25.90 32.98
C LYS A 230 -12.86 -26.70 31.66
N THR A 231 -12.29 -26.17 30.59
CA THR A 231 -12.09 -26.81 29.29
C THR A 231 -10.65 -27.33 29.16
N PRO A 232 -10.38 -28.39 28.38
CA PRO A 232 -9.02 -28.79 28.10
C PRO A 232 -8.19 -27.66 27.49
N LEU A 233 -6.98 -27.44 28.00
CA LEU A 233 -6.13 -26.31 27.61
C LEU A 233 -5.85 -26.26 26.09
N TRP A 234 -5.69 -27.41 25.43
CA TRP A 234 -5.48 -27.49 23.98
C TRP A 234 -6.70 -27.03 23.18
N LEU A 235 -7.91 -27.34 23.67
CA LEU A 235 -9.16 -26.95 23.02
C LEU A 235 -9.39 -25.45 23.22
N ASP A 236 -9.05 -24.93 24.40
CA ASP A 236 -9.07 -23.50 24.66
C ASP A 236 -8.07 -22.72 23.79
N GLN A 237 -6.87 -23.26 23.60
CA GLN A 237 -5.87 -22.70 22.68
C GLN A 237 -6.34 -22.77 21.22
N TYR A 238 -7.02 -23.85 20.83
CA TYR A 238 -7.64 -23.97 19.51
C TYR A 238 -8.78 -22.96 19.31
N ILE A 239 -9.69 -22.84 20.28
CA ILE A 239 -10.77 -21.83 20.27
C ILE A 239 -10.19 -20.41 20.19
N GLU A 240 -9.12 -20.12 20.94
CA GLU A 240 -8.41 -18.84 20.84
C GLU A 240 -7.74 -18.65 19.47
N SER A 241 -7.24 -19.72 18.86
CA SER A 241 -6.64 -19.67 17.52
C SER A 241 -7.66 -19.38 16.42
N ILE A 242 -8.91 -19.86 16.57
CA ILE A 242 -10.01 -19.56 15.65
C ILE A 242 -10.30 -18.05 15.63
N GLY A 243 -10.30 -17.40 16.79
CA GLY A 243 -10.47 -15.94 16.90
C GLY A 243 -9.33 -15.14 16.23
N LYS A 244 -8.13 -15.71 16.14
CA LYS A 244 -6.97 -15.09 15.47
C LYS A 244 -6.97 -15.36 13.96
N SER A 245 -7.48 -16.51 13.54
CA SER A 245 -7.47 -16.94 12.14
C SER A 245 -8.75 -17.71 11.83
N PRO A 246 -9.84 -17.01 11.46
CA PRO A 246 -11.13 -17.63 11.18
C PRO A 246 -11.07 -18.68 10.06
N ASN A 247 -10.10 -18.54 9.15
CA ASN A 247 -9.81 -19.50 8.07
C ASN A 247 -9.32 -20.87 8.59
N LEU A 248 -8.93 -20.99 9.86
CA LEU A 248 -8.59 -22.26 10.50
C LEU A 248 -9.83 -22.96 11.10
N PHE A 249 -11.02 -22.36 10.99
CA PHE A 249 -12.27 -22.98 11.43
C PHE A 249 -12.72 -24.05 10.42
N ASP A 250 -12.06 -25.21 10.46
CA ASP A 250 -12.42 -26.40 9.69
C ASP A 250 -12.37 -27.65 10.60
N SER A 251 -13.22 -28.63 10.30
CA SER A 251 -13.25 -29.93 10.98
C SER A 251 -11.88 -30.62 10.88
N THR A 252 -11.18 -30.43 9.76
CA THR A 252 -9.83 -30.96 9.53
C THR A 252 -8.80 -30.36 10.51
N GLU A 253 -8.81 -29.04 10.72
CA GLU A 253 -7.85 -28.36 11.61
C GLU A 253 -8.12 -28.67 13.09
N LEU A 254 -9.38 -28.80 13.50
CA LEU A 254 -9.73 -29.30 14.84
C LEU A 254 -9.18 -30.72 15.07
N ASN A 255 -9.33 -31.59 14.07
CA ASN A 255 -8.78 -32.96 14.12
C ASN A 255 -7.25 -32.97 14.15
N ILE A 256 -6.58 -32.08 13.40
CA ILE A 256 -5.12 -31.93 13.43
C ILE A 256 -4.65 -31.41 14.79
N ALA A 257 -5.32 -30.40 15.36
CA ALA A 257 -5.00 -29.87 16.69
C ALA A 257 -5.18 -30.93 17.78
N MET A 258 -6.25 -31.72 17.70
CA MET A 258 -6.50 -32.84 18.60
C MET A 258 -5.45 -33.94 18.45
N ALA A 259 -5.10 -34.34 17.23
CA ALA A 259 -4.07 -35.34 16.96
C ALA A 259 -2.69 -34.90 17.47
N ARG A 260 -2.36 -33.61 17.33
CA ARG A 260 -1.13 -33.01 17.90
C ARG A 260 -1.10 -33.13 19.42
N HIS A 261 -2.21 -32.80 20.09
CA HIS A 261 -2.33 -32.94 21.54
C HIS A 261 -2.16 -34.39 22.01
N ILE A 262 -2.83 -35.35 21.34
CA ILE A 262 -2.72 -36.78 21.66
C ILE A 262 -1.27 -37.26 21.49
N LYS A 263 -0.59 -36.82 20.41
CA LYS A 263 0.80 -37.18 20.12
C LYS A 263 1.78 -36.61 21.14
N ASP A 264 1.62 -35.36 21.56
CA ASP A 264 2.50 -34.70 22.54
C ASP A 264 2.33 -35.26 23.96
N LYS A 265 1.20 -35.94 24.24
CA LYS A 265 0.85 -36.52 25.56
C LYS A 265 0.82 -38.05 25.60
N ALA A 266 1.32 -38.73 24.56
CA ALA A 266 1.30 -40.19 24.43
C ALA A 266 2.00 -40.99 25.57
N ASN A 267 2.70 -40.33 26.51
CA ASN A 267 3.31 -40.96 27.68
C ASN A 267 2.50 -40.81 29.00
N GLU A 268 1.37 -40.09 29.01
CA GLU A 268 0.50 -39.93 30.18
C GLU A 268 -0.93 -40.43 29.85
N LEU A 269 -1.20 -41.71 30.15
CA LEU A 269 -2.48 -42.38 29.90
C LEU A 269 -3.67 -41.60 30.51
N SER A 270 -4.44 -40.88 29.70
CA SER A 270 -5.81 -40.43 30.06
C SER A 270 -6.68 -39.89 28.92
N CYS A 271 -6.13 -39.62 27.73
CA CYS A 271 -6.84 -38.90 26.65
C CYS A 271 -7.44 -39.77 25.52
N GLU A 272 -7.64 -41.08 25.71
CA GLU A 272 -7.99 -42.03 24.64
C GLU A 272 -9.46 -42.05 24.17
N SER A 273 -10.36 -41.22 24.73
CA SER A 273 -11.81 -41.28 24.44
C SER A 273 -12.39 -39.97 23.88
N LEU A 274 -11.79 -39.39 22.83
CA LEU A 274 -12.23 -38.09 22.28
C LEU A 274 -12.97 -38.14 20.93
N ALA A 275 -13.12 -39.32 20.31
CA ALA A 275 -13.56 -39.43 18.92
C ALA A 275 -15.06 -39.14 18.65
N SER A 276 -15.94 -39.13 19.67
CA SER A 276 -17.41 -39.03 19.48
C SER A 276 -18.06 -37.73 19.94
N VAL A 277 -17.29 -36.78 20.48
CA VAL A 277 -17.81 -35.55 21.13
C VAL A 277 -17.72 -34.31 20.22
N VAL A 278 -17.00 -34.42 19.11
CA VAL A 278 -16.63 -33.28 18.24
C VAL A 278 -17.79 -32.81 17.34
N ASP A 279 -18.70 -33.70 16.92
CA ASP A 279 -19.75 -33.36 15.95
C ASP A 279 -20.80 -32.36 16.48
N GLY A 280 -21.19 -32.46 17.75
CA GLY A 280 -22.27 -31.64 18.33
C GLY A 280 -21.85 -30.21 18.69
N GLY A 281 -20.60 -30.00 19.08
CA GLY A 281 -20.05 -28.66 19.37
C GLY A 281 -19.65 -27.91 18.11
N PHE A 282 -19.11 -28.63 17.12
CA PHE A 282 -18.70 -28.09 15.83
C PHE A 282 -19.88 -27.55 15.02
N GLU A 283 -21.00 -28.29 14.95
CA GLU A 283 -22.21 -27.82 14.24
C GLU A 283 -22.90 -26.64 14.93
N LYS A 284 -22.79 -26.51 16.27
CA LYS A 284 -23.25 -25.31 16.98
C LYS A 284 -22.38 -24.08 16.72
N ALA A 285 -21.06 -24.24 16.69
CA ALA A 285 -20.15 -23.14 16.35
C ALA A 285 -20.27 -22.73 14.87
N LYS A 286 -20.44 -23.70 13.96
CA LYS A 286 -20.75 -23.47 12.54
C LYS A 286 -22.12 -22.80 12.35
N SER A 287 -23.12 -23.18 13.16
CA SER A 287 -24.43 -22.51 13.20
C SER A 287 -24.35 -21.10 13.75
N ALA A 288 -23.54 -20.84 14.79
CA ALA A 288 -23.27 -19.50 15.30
C ALA A 288 -22.57 -18.63 14.22
N LEU A 289 -21.57 -19.17 13.52
CA LEU A 289 -20.97 -18.54 12.34
C LEU A 289 -21.99 -18.22 11.24
N CYS A 290 -22.95 -19.11 10.96
CA CYS A 290 -24.05 -18.84 10.04
C CYS A 290 -25.00 -17.73 10.54
N LEU A 291 -25.31 -17.68 11.85
CA LEU A 291 -26.20 -16.66 12.44
C LEU A 291 -25.54 -15.27 12.48
N VAL A 292 -24.23 -15.22 12.70
CA VAL A 292 -23.40 -14.00 12.54
C VAL A 292 -23.45 -13.50 11.09
N GLN A 293 -23.42 -14.42 10.12
CA GLN A 293 -23.50 -14.12 8.69
C GLN A 293 -24.89 -13.60 8.24
N GLU A 294 -25.96 -13.83 9.01
CA GLU A 294 -27.33 -13.35 8.72
C GLU A 294 -27.65 -11.98 9.35
N ARG A 295 -26.99 -11.60 10.46
CA ARG A 295 -27.20 -10.31 11.16
C ARG A 295 -26.70 -9.07 10.39
N GLU A 296 -25.86 -9.23 9.36
CA GLU A 296 -25.28 -8.12 8.61
C GLU A 296 -26.20 -7.52 7.52
N ASN A 297 -27.36 -8.11 7.24
CA ASN A 297 -28.32 -7.56 6.26
C ASN A 297 -29.04 -6.28 6.75
N SER A 298 -28.81 -5.82 7.98
CA SER A 298 -29.62 -4.78 8.63
C SER A 298 -28.93 -3.43 8.86
N HIS A 299 -27.65 -3.26 8.54
CA HIS A 299 -26.92 -2.02 8.87
C HIS A 299 -25.99 -1.53 7.77
N ALA A 300 -26.50 -0.64 6.91
CA ALA A 300 -25.70 0.41 6.28
C ALA A 300 -26.60 1.48 5.64
N LYS A 301 -26.84 2.59 6.35
CA LYS A 301 -27.33 3.85 5.73
C LYS A 301 -26.75 5.09 6.44
N ILE A 302 -26.09 5.91 5.62
CA ILE A 302 -25.90 7.38 5.63
C ILE A 302 -25.23 8.04 6.86
N SER A 303 -24.12 8.76 6.68
CA SER A 303 -24.16 10.19 6.29
C SER A 303 -22.78 10.86 6.35
N SER A 304 -22.51 11.65 5.31
CA SER A 304 -21.38 12.57 5.21
C SER A 304 -21.73 13.89 5.91
N LEU A 305 -20.86 14.35 6.81
CA LEU A 305 -20.97 15.66 7.47
C LEU A 305 -20.10 16.67 6.73
N MET A 306 -20.75 17.67 6.12
CA MET A 306 -20.07 18.86 5.60
C MET A 306 -19.62 19.75 6.76
N THR A 307 -18.37 20.20 6.70
CA THR A 307 -17.78 21.13 7.66
C THR A 307 -17.91 22.56 7.12
N ALA A 308 -18.17 23.52 8.02
CA ALA A 308 -18.43 24.92 7.68
C ALA A 308 -17.24 25.64 7.02
N PRO A 309 -17.48 26.58 6.08
CA PRO A 309 -16.43 27.24 5.32
C PRO A 309 -15.66 28.26 6.15
N SER A 310 -14.34 28.22 6.05
CA SER A 310 -13.47 29.34 6.40
C SER A 310 -13.72 30.51 5.43
N LYS A 311 -13.82 31.73 5.97
CA LYS A 311 -14.12 32.95 5.21
C LYS A 311 -13.16 33.11 4.01
N PRO A 312 -13.65 33.14 2.76
CA PRO A 312 -12.80 33.20 1.57
C PRO A 312 -12.11 34.56 1.43
N PHE A 313 -10.93 34.55 0.81
CA PHE A 313 -10.19 35.74 0.40
C PHE A 313 -11.01 36.56 -0.61
N VAL A 314 -11.17 37.87 -0.35
CA VAL A 314 -11.98 38.78 -1.19
C VAL A 314 -11.06 39.76 -1.91
N VAL A 315 -11.10 39.73 -3.23
CA VAL A 315 -10.43 40.70 -4.11
C VAL A 315 -11.47 41.72 -4.55
N PRO A 316 -11.35 43.01 -4.16
CA PRO A 316 -12.40 44.01 -4.37
C PRO A 316 -12.64 44.38 -5.84
N ASP A 317 -11.64 44.25 -6.72
CA ASP A 317 -11.70 44.62 -8.15
C ASP A 317 -11.69 43.41 -9.11
N ALA A 318 -12.10 42.23 -8.61
CA ALA A 318 -12.12 41.01 -9.41
C ALA A 318 -13.11 41.10 -10.59
N ASN A 319 -12.70 40.59 -11.75
CA ASN A 319 -13.51 40.52 -12.95
C ASN A 319 -13.95 39.08 -13.29
N PHE A 320 -13.59 38.10 -12.46
CA PHE A 320 -13.83 36.68 -12.72
C PHE A 320 -14.07 35.91 -11.41
N ILE A 321 -14.89 34.85 -11.46
CA ILE A 321 -15.16 33.97 -10.32
C ILE A 321 -14.77 32.53 -10.67
N ILE A 322 -13.91 31.94 -9.84
CA ILE A 322 -13.75 30.48 -9.79
C ILE A 322 -14.55 29.92 -8.62
N ARG A 323 -15.38 28.91 -8.88
CA ARG A 323 -16.20 28.24 -7.86
C ARG A 323 -15.59 26.88 -7.53
N SER A 324 -15.38 26.60 -6.25
CA SER A 324 -14.88 25.32 -5.78
C SER A 324 -15.93 24.22 -5.84
N SER A 325 -15.52 22.95 -5.72
CA SER A 325 -16.44 21.80 -5.71
C SER A 325 -17.41 21.77 -4.53
N ASP A 326 -17.11 22.48 -3.44
CA ASP A 326 -17.99 22.75 -2.30
C ASP A 326 -18.75 24.08 -2.42
N ASN A 327 -18.90 24.61 -3.64
CA ASN A 327 -19.69 25.78 -3.99
C ASN A 327 -19.25 27.11 -3.33
N ILE A 328 -17.96 27.24 -2.99
CA ILE A 328 -17.40 28.51 -2.51
C ILE A 328 -16.83 29.30 -3.69
N ASN A 329 -17.27 30.56 -3.79
CA ASN A 329 -16.85 31.48 -4.84
C ASN A 329 -15.57 32.22 -4.45
N PHE A 330 -14.56 32.19 -5.30
CA PHE A 330 -13.33 32.97 -5.20
C PHE A 330 -13.30 34.02 -6.30
N ARG A 331 -13.29 35.28 -5.87
CA ARG A 331 -13.16 36.44 -6.75
C ARG A 331 -11.69 36.62 -7.15
N VAL A 332 -11.38 36.56 -8.43
CA VAL A 332 -10.01 36.63 -8.99
C VAL A 332 -9.96 37.53 -10.22
N HIS A 333 -8.75 37.94 -10.60
CA HIS A 333 -8.49 38.61 -11.87
C HIS A 333 -8.16 37.57 -12.94
N GLU A 334 -8.84 37.66 -14.07
CA GLU A 334 -8.61 36.83 -15.25
C GLU A 334 -7.15 36.87 -15.72
N SER A 335 -6.56 38.07 -15.76
CA SER A 335 -5.17 38.28 -16.18
C SER A 335 -4.16 37.55 -15.28
N VAL A 336 -4.40 37.55 -13.97
CA VAL A 336 -3.54 36.86 -13.00
C VAL A 336 -3.62 35.34 -13.20
N LEU A 337 -4.83 34.82 -13.40
CA LEU A 337 -5.05 33.39 -13.62
C LEU A 337 -4.44 32.92 -14.96
N ALA A 338 -4.61 33.70 -16.03
CA ALA A 338 -4.03 33.43 -17.34
C ALA A 338 -2.49 33.55 -17.37
N MET A 339 -1.90 34.44 -16.57
CA MET A 339 -0.44 34.50 -16.39
C MET A 339 0.09 33.29 -15.63
N ALA A 340 -0.65 32.80 -14.64
CA ALA A 340 -0.23 31.68 -13.80
C ALA A 340 -0.36 30.32 -14.50
N SER A 341 -1.29 30.18 -15.45
CA SER A 341 -1.65 28.89 -16.06
C SER A 341 -1.97 29.02 -17.55
N PRO A 342 -1.25 28.28 -18.41
CA PRO A 342 -1.60 28.13 -19.82
C PRO A 342 -3.02 27.58 -20.03
N ILE A 343 -3.42 26.58 -19.24
CA ILE A 343 -4.77 25.98 -19.31
C ILE A 343 -5.86 27.03 -19.07
N PHE A 344 -5.69 27.89 -18.06
CA PHE A 344 -6.65 28.97 -17.84
C PHE A 344 -6.59 30.01 -18.94
N LYS A 345 -5.42 30.37 -19.45
CA LYS A 345 -5.28 31.29 -20.59
C LYS A 345 -6.05 30.79 -21.82
N ASP A 346 -5.92 29.50 -22.13
CA ASP A 346 -6.62 28.89 -23.26
C ASP A 346 -8.12 28.80 -23.00
N LEU A 347 -8.54 28.37 -21.79
CA LEU A 347 -9.95 28.32 -21.40
C LEU A 347 -10.63 29.68 -21.52
N LEU A 348 -9.95 30.75 -21.11
CA LEU A 348 -10.45 32.12 -21.15
C LEU A 348 -10.48 32.70 -22.57
N SER A 349 -9.69 32.15 -23.49
CA SER A 349 -9.69 32.57 -24.90
C SER A 349 -10.85 32.03 -25.73
N LEU A 350 -11.56 31.01 -25.21
CA LEU A 350 -12.69 30.38 -25.89
C LEU A 350 -13.97 31.24 -25.78
N PRO A 351 -14.81 31.28 -26.82
CA PRO A 351 -16.12 31.94 -26.74
C PRO A 351 -16.97 31.27 -25.67
N GLN A 352 -17.37 32.00 -24.64
CA GLN A 352 -18.26 31.45 -23.61
C GLN A 352 -19.69 31.29 -24.17
N PRO A 353 -20.39 30.19 -23.85
CA PRO A 353 -21.78 30.01 -24.25
C PRO A 353 -22.67 31.11 -23.64
N SER A 354 -23.70 31.51 -24.38
CA SER A 354 -24.64 32.58 -24.01
C SER A 354 -25.35 32.36 -22.67
N ASP A 355 -25.42 31.11 -22.21
CA ASP A 355 -26.07 30.68 -20.97
C ASP A 355 -25.06 30.48 -19.81
N SER A 356 -23.90 31.12 -19.87
CA SER A 356 -22.88 31.04 -18.81
C SER A 356 -23.41 31.62 -17.49
N GLU A 357 -23.20 30.88 -16.39
CA GLU A 357 -23.61 31.32 -15.07
C GLU A 357 -22.84 32.58 -14.66
N THR A 358 -23.56 33.59 -14.21
CA THR A 358 -22.98 34.81 -13.66
C THR A 358 -23.38 34.99 -12.20
N VAL A 359 -22.44 35.45 -11.38
CA VAL A 359 -22.68 35.84 -9.98
C VAL A 359 -22.20 37.27 -9.82
N ASP A 360 -23.07 38.14 -9.32
CA ASP A 360 -22.81 39.58 -9.18
C ASP A 360 -22.40 40.27 -10.50
N GLY A 361 -22.87 39.74 -11.64
CA GLY A 361 -22.50 40.24 -12.98
C GLY A 361 -21.12 39.78 -13.47
N LEU A 362 -20.43 38.90 -12.74
CA LEU A 362 -19.15 38.31 -13.12
C LEU A 362 -19.33 36.87 -13.65
N PRO A 363 -18.59 36.46 -14.69
CA PRO A 363 -18.61 35.08 -15.19
C PRO A 363 -18.05 34.11 -14.15
N VAL A 364 -18.68 32.92 -14.05
CA VAL A 364 -18.31 31.87 -13.10
C VAL A 364 -17.81 30.63 -13.83
N VAL A 365 -16.67 30.09 -13.38
CA VAL A 365 -16.18 28.77 -13.78
C VAL A 365 -16.13 27.83 -12.58
N GLN A 366 -16.81 26.70 -12.69
CA GLN A 366 -16.80 25.63 -11.71
C GLN A 366 -15.52 24.78 -11.84
N LEU A 367 -14.81 24.61 -10.73
CA LEU A 367 -13.62 23.78 -10.60
C LEU A 367 -13.89 22.55 -9.73
N SER A 368 -13.06 21.51 -9.89
CA SER A 368 -13.17 20.26 -9.12
C SER A 368 -12.50 20.33 -7.75
N GLU A 369 -11.61 21.29 -7.53
CA GLU A 369 -10.86 21.42 -6.28
C GLU A 369 -11.72 22.05 -5.17
N SER A 370 -11.51 21.59 -3.93
CA SER A 370 -12.19 22.13 -2.74
C SER A 370 -11.77 23.57 -2.45
N SER A 371 -12.62 24.32 -1.75
CA SER A 371 -12.35 25.69 -1.31
C SER A 371 -11.02 25.84 -0.57
N GLU A 372 -10.63 24.89 0.28
CA GLU A 372 -9.37 24.94 1.03
C GLU A 372 -8.14 24.88 0.10
N LEU A 373 -8.17 23.99 -0.90
CA LEU A 373 -7.09 23.87 -1.89
C LEU A 373 -7.03 25.10 -2.79
N LEU A 374 -8.18 25.59 -3.25
CA LEU A 374 -8.23 26.82 -4.05
C LEU A 374 -7.76 28.03 -3.25
N ASN A 375 -8.06 28.12 -1.96
CA ASN A 375 -7.56 29.21 -1.11
C ASN A 375 -6.03 29.18 -1.00
N CYS A 376 -5.42 28.00 -0.86
CA CYS A 376 -3.96 27.86 -0.92
C CYS A 376 -3.43 28.33 -2.28
N LEU A 377 -4.00 27.81 -3.38
CA LEU A 377 -3.54 28.11 -4.74
C LEU A 377 -3.66 29.60 -5.09
N VAL A 378 -4.84 30.19 -4.83
CA VAL A 378 -5.11 31.61 -5.08
C VAL A 378 -4.18 32.48 -4.24
N SER A 379 -3.95 32.15 -2.97
CA SER A 379 -3.06 32.95 -2.11
C SER A 379 -1.61 33.04 -2.61
N ILE A 380 -1.17 32.10 -3.45
CA ILE A 380 0.17 32.12 -4.07
C ILE A 380 0.24 33.16 -5.20
N PHE A 381 -0.86 33.42 -5.90
CA PHE A 381 -0.90 34.34 -7.04
C PHE A 381 -1.01 35.81 -6.66
N TYR A 382 -1.45 36.08 -5.44
CA TYR A 382 -1.65 37.42 -4.95
C TYR A 382 -0.53 37.81 -3.97
N PRO A 383 -0.22 39.12 -3.83
CA PRO A 383 0.78 39.62 -2.89
C PRO A 383 0.25 39.58 -1.45
N VAL A 384 -0.16 38.41 -1.01
CA VAL A 384 -0.65 38.10 0.34
C VAL A 384 0.20 36.99 0.92
N ARG A 385 0.11 36.79 2.24
CA ARG A 385 0.83 35.67 2.86
C ARG A 385 0.26 34.36 2.31
N PRO A 386 1.08 33.48 1.69
CA PRO A 386 0.62 32.20 1.19
C PRO A 386 -0.01 31.38 2.30
N VAL A 387 -1.21 30.88 2.06
CA VAL A 387 -1.90 29.98 2.97
C VAL A 387 -1.28 28.61 2.79
N LYS A 388 -0.61 28.12 3.84
CA LYS A 388 0.06 26.82 3.81
C LYS A 388 -0.92 25.67 4.03
N PRO A 389 -0.81 24.57 3.27
CA PRO A 389 -1.54 23.35 3.55
C PRO A 389 -1.24 22.81 4.95
N LYS A 390 -2.28 22.35 5.66
CA LYS A 390 -2.17 21.83 7.04
C LYS A 390 -1.63 20.40 7.14
N SER A 391 -1.54 19.67 6.03
CA SER A 391 -1.08 18.28 5.99
C SER A 391 -0.34 17.96 4.71
N TYR A 392 0.53 16.96 4.76
CA TYR A 392 1.30 16.51 3.60
C TYR A 392 0.39 16.02 2.46
N ALA A 393 -0.71 15.34 2.78
CA ALA A 393 -1.72 14.93 1.78
C ALA A 393 -2.26 16.14 1.00
N LYS A 394 -2.52 17.27 1.66
CA LYS A 394 -2.97 18.50 0.99
C LYS A 394 -1.89 19.15 0.14
N VAL A 395 -0.62 19.03 0.53
CA VAL A 395 0.51 19.45 -0.33
C VAL A 395 0.51 18.65 -1.63
N LEU A 396 0.30 17.33 -1.58
CA LEU A 396 0.21 16.49 -2.77
C LEU A 396 -0.98 16.87 -3.66
N TYR A 397 -2.16 17.11 -3.08
CA TYR A 397 -3.31 17.58 -3.87
C TYR A 397 -3.08 18.97 -4.48
N LEU A 398 -2.36 19.85 -3.79
CA LEU A 398 -1.97 21.16 -4.32
C LEU A 398 -0.99 21.01 -5.49
N LEU A 399 0.01 20.13 -5.39
CA LEU A 399 0.92 19.79 -6.48
C LEU A 399 0.17 19.17 -7.68
N ALA A 400 -0.78 18.28 -7.42
CA ALA A 400 -1.64 17.69 -8.46
C ALA A 400 -2.49 18.75 -9.18
N ALA A 401 -3.07 19.71 -8.43
CA ALA A 401 -3.79 20.83 -9.04
C ALA A 401 -2.85 21.69 -9.89
N CYS A 402 -1.64 22.00 -9.39
CA CYS A 402 -0.64 22.72 -10.18
C CYS A 402 -0.19 21.94 -11.42
N GLN A 403 -0.21 20.61 -11.41
CA GLN A 403 0.06 19.79 -12.60
C GLN A 403 -1.10 19.84 -13.59
N LYS A 404 -2.34 19.68 -13.11
CA LYS A 404 -3.55 19.78 -13.91
C LYS A 404 -3.67 21.11 -14.66
N TYR A 405 -3.24 22.19 -14.02
CA TYR A 405 -3.30 23.55 -14.59
C TYR A 405 -1.95 24.02 -15.18
N GLU A 406 -0.97 23.13 -15.36
CA GLU A 406 0.34 23.42 -15.98
C GLU A 406 1.13 24.58 -15.32
N MET A 407 1.05 24.68 -13.99
CA MET A 407 1.67 25.74 -13.19
C MET A 407 3.07 25.33 -12.71
N ALA A 408 4.01 25.10 -13.64
CA ALA A 408 5.33 24.55 -13.34
C ALA A 408 6.14 25.37 -12.31
N SER A 409 6.12 26.71 -12.41
CA SER A 409 6.84 27.60 -11.48
C SER A 409 6.30 27.50 -10.04
N VAL A 410 5.00 27.29 -9.89
CA VAL A 410 4.34 27.11 -8.60
C VAL A 410 4.71 25.77 -8.00
N GLN A 411 4.72 24.70 -8.81
CA GLN A 411 5.18 23.38 -8.36
C GLN A 411 6.62 23.44 -7.82
N SER A 412 7.53 24.09 -8.54
CA SER A 412 8.93 24.24 -8.10
C SER A 412 9.04 25.01 -6.79
N SER A 413 8.20 26.02 -6.57
CA SER A 413 8.18 26.80 -5.33
C SER A 413 7.69 25.96 -4.15
N ILE A 414 6.61 25.18 -4.35
CA ILE A 414 6.08 24.26 -3.33
C ILE A 414 7.10 23.17 -3.00
N ARG A 415 7.74 22.56 -4.02
CA ARG A 415 8.80 21.56 -3.81
C ARG A 415 9.97 22.11 -3.01
N ALA A 416 10.39 23.35 -3.29
CA ALA A 416 11.43 24.01 -2.53
C ALA A 416 11.04 24.25 -1.06
N GLU A 417 9.76 24.52 -0.75
CA GLU A 417 9.25 24.60 0.63
C GLU A 417 9.26 23.23 1.33
N VAL A 418 8.90 22.16 0.60
CA VAL A 418 9.00 20.77 1.10
C VAL A 418 10.44 20.43 1.44
N ASP A 419 11.39 20.76 0.57
CA ASP A 419 12.83 20.50 0.77
C ASP A 419 13.42 21.28 1.96
N ARG A 420 12.88 22.46 2.27
CA ARG A 420 13.25 23.25 3.45
C ARG A 420 12.68 22.68 4.76
N GLY A 421 11.87 21.63 4.72
CA GLY A 421 11.27 21.02 5.90
C GLY A 421 10.14 21.87 6.51
N GLU A 422 9.53 22.75 5.72
CA GLU A 422 8.41 23.58 6.20
C GLU A 422 7.12 22.78 6.40
N PHE A 423 7.07 21.55 5.87
CA PHE A 423 5.96 20.62 6.00
C PHE A 423 6.36 19.37 6.79
N PRO A 424 5.45 18.79 7.59
CA PRO A 424 5.73 17.57 8.33
C PRO A 424 5.94 16.39 7.37
N VAL A 425 7.06 15.68 7.54
CA VAL A 425 7.36 14.46 6.78
C VAL A 425 6.35 13.37 7.16
N PRO A 426 5.70 12.70 6.18
CA PRO A 426 4.73 11.67 6.48
C PRO A 426 5.39 10.45 7.13
N LYS A 427 4.80 9.94 8.21
CA LYS A 427 5.27 8.76 8.96
C LYS A 427 4.13 7.77 9.18
N GLY A 428 4.46 6.49 9.39
CA GLY A 428 3.44 5.45 9.63
C GLY A 428 2.43 5.34 8.48
N ALA A 429 1.15 5.32 8.82
CA ALA A 429 0.04 5.25 7.86
C ALA A 429 0.05 6.41 6.83
N GLU A 430 0.51 7.60 7.23
CA GLU A 430 0.55 8.77 6.34
C GLU A 430 1.53 8.60 5.17
N ALA A 431 2.60 7.81 5.33
CA ALA A 431 3.54 7.53 4.24
C ALA A 431 2.88 6.70 3.12
N PHE A 432 2.05 5.73 3.50
CA PHE A 432 1.28 4.94 2.53
C PHE A 432 0.19 5.78 1.85
N ARG A 433 -0.49 6.65 2.60
CA ARG A 433 -1.47 7.60 2.05
C ARG A 433 -0.82 8.56 1.06
N ALA A 434 0.36 9.08 1.40
CA ALA A 434 1.15 9.94 0.53
C ALA A 434 1.51 9.23 -0.78
N TYR A 435 1.97 7.97 -0.71
CA TYR A 435 2.27 7.18 -1.89
C TYR A 435 1.03 6.98 -2.77
N ALA A 436 -0.11 6.61 -2.17
CA ALA A 436 -1.35 6.38 -2.90
C ALA A 436 -1.82 7.65 -3.63
N ILE A 437 -1.82 8.80 -2.95
CA ILE A 437 -2.21 10.09 -3.54
C ILE A 437 -1.23 10.48 -4.65
N ALA A 438 0.08 10.38 -4.42
CA ALA A 438 1.08 10.74 -5.41
C ALA A 438 1.01 9.83 -6.65
N SER A 439 0.81 8.53 -6.46
CA SER A 439 0.63 7.55 -7.54
C SER A 439 -0.63 7.86 -8.37
N ALA A 440 -1.77 8.09 -7.73
CA ALA A 440 -3.03 8.38 -8.43
C ALA A 440 -2.99 9.68 -9.24
N ASN A 441 -2.16 10.65 -8.82
CA ASN A 441 -1.98 11.93 -9.50
C ASN A 441 -0.73 11.98 -10.40
N GLN A 442 -0.03 10.85 -10.58
CA GLN A 442 1.20 10.75 -11.38
C GLN A 442 2.31 11.73 -10.96
N LEU A 443 2.36 12.06 -9.67
CA LEU A 443 3.39 12.90 -9.07
C LEU A 443 4.65 12.07 -8.83
N ILE A 444 5.40 11.79 -9.90
CA ILE A 444 6.51 10.82 -9.88
C ILE A 444 7.54 11.10 -8.76
N PRO A 445 8.09 12.33 -8.61
CA PRO A 445 9.08 12.60 -7.56
C PRO A 445 8.54 12.33 -6.15
N GLU A 446 7.32 12.78 -5.89
CA GLU A 446 6.66 12.65 -4.60
C GLU A 446 6.25 11.20 -4.32
N MET A 447 5.84 10.46 -5.35
CA MET A 447 5.51 9.03 -5.29
C MET A 447 6.75 8.21 -4.92
N GLU A 448 7.88 8.43 -5.59
CA GLU A 448 9.12 7.73 -5.27
C GLU A 448 9.60 8.04 -3.85
N ASN A 449 9.56 9.33 -3.45
CA ASN A 449 9.92 9.74 -2.11
C ASN A 449 9.01 9.07 -1.06
N ALA A 450 7.70 9.09 -1.27
CA ALA A 450 6.74 8.41 -0.39
C ALA A 450 6.98 6.90 -0.33
N ALA A 451 7.30 6.25 -1.47
CA ALA A 451 7.64 4.84 -1.51
C ALA A 451 8.83 4.51 -0.60
N ARG A 452 9.90 5.32 -0.64
CA ARG A 452 11.07 5.19 0.25
C ARG A 452 10.67 5.33 1.72
N LEU A 453 9.82 6.31 2.05
CA LEU A 453 9.34 6.53 3.42
C LEU A 453 8.51 5.35 3.95
N THR A 454 7.90 4.54 3.08
CA THR A 454 7.19 3.33 3.52
C THR A 454 8.14 2.23 4.00
N LEU A 455 9.40 2.20 3.57
CA LEU A 455 10.32 1.07 3.83
C LEU A 455 10.54 0.83 5.32
N ASP A 456 10.59 1.88 6.12
CA ASP A 456 10.76 1.80 7.58
C ASP A 456 9.45 1.44 8.32
N GLN A 457 8.36 1.24 7.59
CA GLN A 457 7.04 0.92 8.14
C GLN A 457 6.64 -0.52 7.81
N SER A 458 5.86 -1.10 8.72
CA SER A 458 5.21 -2.39 8.47
C SER A 458 4.04 -2.18 7.51
N MET A 459 4.00 -2.96 6.44
CA MET A 459 2.95 -2.92 5.43
C MET A 459 1.94 -4.03 5.74
N THR A 460 0.89 -3.70 6.48
CA THR A 460 -0.24 -4.58 6.78
C THR A 460 -1.56 -3.85 6.53
N PHE A 461 -2.65 -4.59 6.30
CA PHE A 461 -3.96 -3.99 6.06
C PHE A 461 -4.43 -3.11 7.24
N GLU A 462 -4.05 -3.46 8.47
CA GLU A 462 -4.33 -2.67 9.67
C GLU A 462 -3.64 -1.30 9.64
N ILE A 463 -2.37 -1.24 9.22
CA ILE A 463 -1.60 0.00 9.15
C ILE A 463 -2.05 0.87 7.98
N LEU A 464 -2.36 0.25 6.83
CA LEU A 464 -2.92 0.96 5.68
C LEU A 464 -4.32 1.51 6.02
N GLY A 465 -5.13 0.73 6.72
CA GLY A 465 -6.45 1.10 7.23
C GLY A 465 -7.31 1.78 6.16
N ASN A 466 -7.94 2.90 6.52
CA ASN A 466 -8.76 3.68 5.58
C ASN A 466 -7.95 4.30 4.42
N GLY A 467 -6.61 4.31 4.51
CA GLY A 467 -5.72 4.68 3.41
C GLY A 467 -5.80 3.73 2.22
N LEU A 468 -6.23 2.46 2.42
CA LEU A 468 -6.45 1.50 1.32
C LEU A 468 -7.38 2.04 0.24
N ARG A 469 -8.42 2.80 0.62
CA ARG A 469 -9.37 3.38 -0.35
C ARG A 469 -8.73 4.33 -1.36
N LEU A 470 -7.56 4.88 -1.03
CA LEU A 470 -6.82 5.80 -1.90
C LEU A 470 -5.97 5.07 -2.94
N PHE A 471 -5.74 3.76 -2.77
CA PHE A 471 -4.96 2.98 -3.73
C PHE A 471 -5.81 2.56 -4.92
N GLU A 472 -5.31 2.86 -6.12
CA GLU A 472 -5.68 2.12 -7.31
C GLU A 472 -5.09 0.70 -7.25
N GLY A 473 -5.75 -0.28 -7.86
CA GLY A 473 -5.37 -1.70 -7.71
C GLY A 473 -3.90 -1.98 -8.08
N SER A 474 -3.39 -1.33 -9.15
CA SER A 474 -1.99 -1.47 -9.57
C SER A 474 -1.00 -0.81 -8.61
N ALA A 475 -1.35 0.32 -7.98
CA ALA A 475 -0.44 1.10 -7.16
C ALA A 475 0.07 0.31 -5.95
N LEU A 476 -0.81 -0.46 -5.30
CA LEU A 476 -0.44 -1.28 -4.14
C LEU A 476 0.47 -2.45 -4.54
N ARG A 477 0.18 -3.11 -5.67
CA ARG A 477 1.05 -4.15 -6.27
C ARG A 477 2.43 -3.59 -6.63
N ASP A 478 2.46 -2.38 -7.19
CA ASP A 478 3.70 -1.72 -7.59
C ASP A 478 4.55 -1.35 -6.38
N LEU A 479 3.93 -0.94 -5.27
CA LEU A 479 4.60 -0.70 -3.98
C LEU A 479 5.14 -2.00 -3.37
N VAL A 480 4.38 -3.10 -3.41
CA VAL A 480 4.87 -4.42 -3.00
C VAL A 480 6.10 -4.82 -3.82
N SER A 481 6.03 -4.64 -5.13
CA SER A 481 7.14 -4.92 -6.04
C SER A 481 8.36 -4.04 -5.75
N PHE A 482 8.14 -2.76 -5.44
CA PHE A 482 9.19 -1.83 -5.01
C PHE A 482 9.89 -2.30 -3.74
N ARG A 483 9.13 -2.70 -2.71
CA ARG A 483 9.70 -3.18 -1.43
C ARG A 483 10.52 -4.44 -1.61
N LYS A 484 10.06 -5.39 -2.44
CA LYS A 484 10.82 -6.60 -2.78
C LYS A 484 12.15 -6.25 -3.45
N ARG A 485 12.13 -5.38 -4.47
CA ARG A 485 13.35 -4.91 -5.15
C ARG A 485 14.30 -4.21 -4.19
N CYS A 486 13.80 -3.40 -3.26
CA CYS A 486 14.63 -2.76 -2.23
C CYS A 486 15.27 -3.81 -1.31
N LYS A 487 14.49 -4.82 -0.86
CA LYS A 487 15.00 -5.92 -0.04
C LYS A 487 16.13 -6.67 -0.75
N ASP A 488 15.93 -7.03 -2.02
CA ASP A 488 16.94 -7.71 -2.83
C ASP A 488 18.17 -6.84 -3.05
N SER A 489 17.98 -5.54 -3.27
CA SER A 489 19.07 -4.56 -3.40
C SER A 489 19.87 -4.41 -2.11
N PHE A 490 19.20 -4.41 -0.94
CA PHE A 490 19.88 -4.41 0.36
C PHE A 490 20.70 -5.69 0.56
N ILE A 491 20.15 -6.85 0.21
CA ILE A 491 20.89 -8.14 0.27
C ILE A 491 22.13 -8.09 -0.62
N ALA A 492 21.99 -7.62 -1.85
CA ALA A 492 23.07 -7.53 -2.83
C ALA A 492 24.15 -6.51 -2.43
N CYS A 493 23.78 -5.38 -1.85
CA CYS A 493 24.74 -4.32 -1.48
C CYS A 493 25.65 -4.71 -0.30
N LEU A 494 25.27 -5.72 0.48
CA LEU A 494 26.13 -6.27 1.55
C LEU A 494 27.23 -7.19 1.00
N ASN A 495 27.07 -7.76 -0.20
CA ASN A 495 28.05 -8.70 -0.78
C ASN A 495 29.47 -8.13 -0.86
N PRO A 496 29.72 -6.89 -1.32
CA PRO A 496 31.07 -6.33 -1.37
C PRO A 496 31.72 -6.10 0.02
N PHE A 497 30.91 -6.10 1.08
CA PHE A 497 31.40 -5.99 2.47
C PHE A 497 31.65 -7.36 3.10
N ILE A 498 31.01 -8.42 2.59
CA ILE A 498 31.15 -9.82 3.02
C ILE A 498 32.26 -10.53 2.23
N GLU A 499 32.21 -10.44 0.90
CA GLU A 499 33.11 -11.12 -0.03
C GLU A 499 34.24 -10.19 -0.50
N VAL A 500 35.49 -10.59 -0.28
CA VAL A 500 36.66 -9.85 -0.78
C VAL A 500 37.03 -10.38 -2.17
N GLN A 501 36.24 -10.06 -3.18
CA GLN A 501 36.58 -10.40 -4.58
C GLN A 501 37.59 -9.40 -5.21
N SER A 502 37.86 -8.25 -4.58
CA SER A 502 38.72 -7.19 -5.13
C SER A 502 39.60 -6.53 -4.05
N MET A 503 40.87 -6.25 -4.40
CA MET A 503 41.86 -5.49 -3.60
C MET A 503 41.38 -4.07 -3.19
N LEU A 504 40.26 -3.60 -3.77
CA LEU A 504 39.71 -2.25 -3.59
C LEU A 504 38.35 -2.24 -2.87
N GLY A 505 37.89 -3.40 -2.38
CA GLY A 505 36.60 -3.53 -1.69
C GLY A 505 36.55 -2.76 -0.35
N PRO A 506 35.37 -2.35 0.13
CA PRO A 506 35.22 -1.59 1.38
C PRO A 506 35.66 -2.35 2.64
N SER A 507 35.69 -3.68 2.59
CA SER A 507 36.17 -4.58 3.64
C SER A 507 37.70 -4.66 3.75
N SER A 508 38.45 -4.12 2.78
CA SER A 508 39.92 -4.12 2.76
C SER A 508 40.57 -3.37 3.93
N ILE A 509 39.83 -2.51 4.62
CA ILE A 509 40.34 -1.81 5.81
C ILE A 509 40.46 -2.74 7.03
N TRP A 510 39.74 -3.87 7.04
CA TRP A 510 39.61 -4.79 8.16
C TRP A 510 40.46 -6.06 7.96
N VAL A 511 41.76 -5.91 7.72
CA VAL A 511 42.66 -7.05 7.46
C VAL A 511 43.45 -7.40 8.72
N GLY A 512 43.42 -8.66 9.15
CA GLY A 512 44.43 -9.22 10.06
C GLY A 512 44.09 -9.27 11.56
N CYS A 513 42.83 -9.56 11.94
CA CYS A 513 42.51 -9.81 13.35
C CYS A 513 43.38 -10.97 13.92
N PRO A 514 44.17 -10.77 14.99
CA PRO A 514 45.08 -11.79 15.53
C PRO A 514 44.37 -13.03 16.10
N GLU A 515 43.18 -12.87 16.69
CA GLU A 515 42.38 -13.98 17.21
C GLU A 515 41.95 -14.95 16.09
N ASP A 516 41.83 -14.45 14.86
CA ASP A 516 41.47 -15.23 13.68
C ASP A 516 42.64 -15.98 13.03
N MET A 517 43.88 -15.72 13.47
CA MET A 517 45.12 -16.36 13.02
C MET A 517 45.50 -17.61 13.82
N THR A 518 44.78 -17.90 14.92
CA THR A 518 45.05 -19.04 15.82
C THR A 518 44.62 -20.41 15.27
N THR A 519 43.91 -20.44 14.14
CA THR A 519 43.59 -21.69 13.44
C THR A 519 44.76 -22.07 12.52
N GLU A 520 45.33 -23.27 12.69
CA GLU A 520 46.48 -23.83 11.93
C GLU A 520 46.35 -23.85 10.40
N VAL A 521 45.21 -23.39 9.85
CA VAL A 521 44.98 -23.22 8.42
C VAL A 521 45.29 -21.76 8.07
N PRO A 522 46.26 -21.49 7.17
CA PRO A 522 46.50 -20.13 6.69
C PRO A 522 45.25 -19.64 5.96
N ARG A 523 44.44 -18.86 6.65
CA ARG A 523 43.35 -18.13 6.01
C ARG A 523 43.99 -17.13 5.05
N PRO A 524 43.43 -16.94 3.84
CA PRO A 524 43.86 -15.82 3.03
C PRO A 524 43.70 -14.56 3.90
N ASN A 525 44.73 -13.69 3.93
CA ASN A 525 44.79 -12.38 4.62
C ASN A 525 43.70 -11.38 4.15
N ARG A 526 42.50 -11.85 3.83
CA ARG A 526 41.55 -11.25 2.88
C ARG A 526 40.10 -11.55 3.28
N VAL A 527 39.82 -11.77 4.56
CA VAL A 527 38.46 -11.92 5.09
C VAL A 527 38.30 -10.91 6.23
N PRO A 528 37.19 -10.15 6.31
CA PRO A 528 36.93 -9.31 7.48
C PRO A 528 36.94 -10.16 8.76
N PRO A 529 37.24 -9.57 9.93
CA PRO A 529 37.25 -10.28 11.20
C PRO A 529 35.96 -11.06 11.41
N ARG A 530 36.04 -12.24 12.04
CA ARG A 530 34.88 -13.12 12.25
C ARG A 530 33.66 -12.38 12.79
N TRP A 531 33.82 -11.49 13.76
CA TRP A 531 32.72 -10.72 14.35
C TRP A 531 32.00 -9.83 13.33
N LEU A 532 32.74 -9.18 12.43
CA LEU A 532 32.19 -8.28 11.41
C LEU A 532 31.52 -9.08 10.29
N ASN A 533 32.17 -10.16 9.87
CA ASN A 533 31.60 -11.07 8.88
C ASN A 533 30.30 -11.71 9.40
N GLN A 534 30.29 -12.15 10.66
CA GLN A 534 29.11 -12.72 11.31
C GLN A 534 27.97 -11.70 11.41
N LEU A 535 28.24 -10.45 11.79
CA LEU A 535 27.23 -9.39 11.82
C LEU A 535 26.60 -9.18 10.43
N LEU A 536 27.42 -9.01 9.39
CA LEU A 536 26.93 -8.74 8.03
C LEU A 536 26.19 -9.93 7.43
N LEU A 537 26.69 -11.16 7.64
CA LEU A 537 26.02 -12.40 7.24
C LEU A 537 24.69 -12.58 7.98
N GLN A 538 24.64 -12.29 9.29
CA GLN A 538 23.41 -12.32 10.07
C GLN A 538 22.39 -11.35 9.48
N LYS A 539 22.77 -10.09 9.24
CA LYS A 539 21.86 -9.10 8.62
C LYS A 539 21.36 -9.53 7.25
N GLN A 540 22.24 -10.11 6.44
CA GLN A 540 21.87 -10.63 5.13
C GLN A 540 20.87 -11.79 5.24
N ASN A 541 21.08 -12.72 6.17
CA ASN A 541 20.20 -13.86 6.40
C ASN A 541 18.86 -13.43 7.00
N ASP A 542 18.85 -12.50 7.94
CA ASP A 542 17.64 -11.89 8.49
C ASP A 542 16.78 -11.30 7.36
N LEU A 543 17.39 -10.51 6.45
CA LEU A 543 16.71 -9.94 5.28
C LEU A 543 16.19 -11.00 4.30
N LYS A 544 16.93 -12.10 4.10
CA LYS A 544 16.49 -13.22 3.24
C LYS A 544 15.25 -13.90 3.81
N LEU A 545 15.23 -14.16 5.12
CA LEU A 545 14.14 -14.86 5.81
C LEU A 545 12.92 -13.96 6.08
N GLN A 546 13.12 -12.66 6.20
CA GLN A 546 12.05 -11.70 6.52
C GLN A 546 11.10 -11.45 5.33
N ASN A 547 9.79 -11.39 5.62
CA ASN A 547 8.77 -10.97 4.65
C ASN A 547 8.98 -9.51 4.21
N PHE A 548 8.64 -9.20 2.94
CA PHE A 548 8.78 -7.85 2.39
C PHE A 548 7.89 -6.80 3.09
N THR A 549 6.85 -7.24 3.82
CA THR A 549 5.92 -6.41 4.58
C THR A 549 6.55 -5.83 5.85
N ARG A 550 7.57 -6.49 6.41
CA ARG A 550 8.24 -6.02 7.62
C ARG A 550 9.12 -4.79 7.33
N PRO A 551 9.39 -3.91 8.32
CA PRO A 551 10.26 -2.76 8.17
C PRO A 551 11.67 -3.13 7.67
N LEU A 552 12.20 -2.35 6.73
CA LEU A 552 13.56 -2.46 6.19
C LEU A 552 14.48 -1.38 6.81
N ASP A 553 14.49 -1.32 8.14
CA ASP A 553 15.12 -0.28 8.97
C ASP A 553 16.65 -0.39 9.10
N ILE A 554 17.30 -1.17 8.22
CA ILE A 554 18.74 -1.50 8.29
C ILE A 554 19.63 -0.26 8.32
N LEU A 555 19.25 0.80 7.58
CA LEU A 555 19.97 2.08 7.54
C LEU A 555 20.07 2.74 8.92
N SER A 556 19.02 2.63 9.72
CA SER A 556 18.95 3.26 11.05
C SER A 556 19.71 2.47 12.11
N ARG A 557 19.75 1.13 11.99
CA ARG A 557 20.27 0.23 13.03
C ARG A 557 21.69 -0.23 12.83
N ILE A 558 22.15 -0.39 11.57
CA ILE A 558 23.41 -1.07 11.26
C ILE A 558 24.63 -0.43 11.93
N ARG A 559 24.63 0.90 12.11
CA ARG A 559 25.72 1.61 12.79
C ARG A 559 25.81 1.23 14.27
N GLY A 560 24.67 1.25 14.98
CA GLY A 560 24.63 0.87 16.39
C GLY A 560 24.99 -0.60 16.59
N GLU A 561 24.47 -1.48 15.72
CA GLU A 561 24.78 -2.91 15.74
C GLU A 561 26.25 -3.21 15.43
N TYR A 562 26.86 -2.46 14.50
CA TYR A 562 28.29 -2.51 14.22
C TYR A 562 29.12 -2.10 15.43
N VAL A 563 28.78 -1.00 16.11
CA VAL A 563 29.52 -0.55 17.31
C VAL A 563 29.36 -1.54 18.45
N MET A 564 28.15 -2.06 18.69
CA MET A 564 27.91 -3.09 19.71
C MET A 564 28.68 -4.38 19.43
N ALA A 565 28.73 -4.82 18.16
CA ALA A 565 29.50 -6.00 17.77
C ALA A 565 31.01 -5.79 17.98
N LEU A 566 31.52 -4.59 17.65
CA LEU A 566 32.91 -4.22 17.92
C LEU A 566 33.23 -4.20 19.42
N GLN A 567 32.32 -3.67 20.25
CA GLN A 567 32.46 -3.65 21.72
C GLN A 567 32.52 -5.06 22.31
N LYS A 568 31.69 -5.99 21.82
CA LYS A 568 31.77 -7.40 22.24
C LYS A 568 33.10 -8.07 21.88
N HIS A 569 33.80 -7.53 20.88
CA HIS A 569 35.13 -7.96 20.45
C HIS A 569 36.26 -7.05 21.01
N ALA A 570 35.96 -6.18 21.99
CA ALA A 570 36.89 -5.17 22.52
C ALA A 570 38.17 -5.73 23.19
N ILE A 571 38.30 -7.05 23.32
CA ILE A 571 39.53 -7.73 23.75
C ILE A 571 40.65 -7.54 22.70
N CYS A 572 40.28 -7.30 21.43
CA CYS A 572 41.22 -7.13 20.33
C CYS A 572 41.59 -5.65 20.08
N ASN A 573 42.70 -5.22 20.69
CA ASN A 573 43.28 -3.88 20.49
C ASN A 573 43.57 -3.54 19.01
N PHE A 574 43.84 -4.56 18.19
CA PHE A 574 44.07 -4.37 16.75
C PHE A 574 42.82 -3.87 16.02
N CYS A 575 41.68 -4.55 16.20
CA CYS A 575 40.40 -4.17 15.59
C CYS A 575 39.95 -2.79 16.07
N LEU A 576 40.15 -2.47 17.35
CA LEU A 576 39.86 -1.15 17.89
C LEU A 576 40.76 -0.07 17.24
N GLY A 577 42.06 -0.35 17.09
CA GLY A 577 43.00 0.55 16.41
C GLY A 577 42.70 0.75 14.92
N VAL A 578 42.13 -0.25 14.24
CA VAL A 578 41.63 -0.12 12.85
C VAL A 578 40.36 0.75 12.82
N HIS A 579 39.42 0.55 13.75
CA HIS A 579 38.23 1.38 13.88
C HIS A 579 38.58 2.86 14.07
N LEU A 580 39.50 3.17 14.99
CA LEU A 580 39.90 4.54 15.29
C LEU A 580 40.51 5.26 14.10
N ARG A 581 41.18 4.54 13.19
CA ARG A 581 41.81 5.11 11.99
C ARG A 581 40.86 5.22 10.81
N ASN A 582 40.09 4.16 10.53
CA ASN A 582 39.35 4.01 9.26
C ASN A 582 37.87 3.64 9.44
N GLY A 583 37.37 3.50 10.67
CA GLY A 583 36.00 3.09 10.97
C GLY A 583 34.95 4.08 10.46
N SER A 584 35.21 5.39 10.52
CA SER A 584 34.31 6.41 9.97
C SER A 584 34.15 6.28 8.45
N ILE A 585 35.24 6.01 7.73
CA ILE A 585 35.25 5.78 6.27
C ILE A 585 34.45 4.52 5.94
N PHE A 586 34.61 3.45 6.73
CA PHE A 586 33.82 2.23 6.58
C PHE A 586 32.32 2.50 6.69
N CYS A 587 31.90 3.13 7.79
CA CYS A 587 30.51 3.41 8.07
C CYS A 587 29.92 4.33 7.00
N ALA A 588 30.68 5.31 6.51
CA ALA A 588 30.26 6.16 5.40
C ALA A 588 30.07 5.37 4.10
N LYS A 589 31.01 4.48 3.73
CA LYS A 589 30.87 3.61 2.54
C LYS A 589 29.67 2.68 2.65
N LEU A 590 29.49 2.04 3.82
CA LEU A 590 28.35 1.17 4.09
C LEU A 590 27.03 1.92 4.03
N LYS A 591 26.94 3.09 4.67
CA LYS A 591 25.76 3.95 4.63
C LYS A 591 25.43 4.36 3.20
N ASN A 592 26.41 4.81 2.43
CA ASN A 592 26.20 5.21 1.02
C ASN A 592 25.73 4.04 0.16
N ALA A 593 26.29 2.84 0.34
CA ALA A 593 25.85 1.65 -0.37
C ALA A 593 24.38 1.29 -0.03
N LEU A 594 24.00 1.40 1.24
CA LEU A 594 22.63 1.15 1.70
C LEU A 594 21.65 2.23 1.19
N VAL A 595 22.05 3.51 1.14
CA VAL A 595 21.23 4.60 0.55
C VAL A 595 21.01 4.34 -0.94
N GLN A 596 22.06 3.99 -1.68
CA GLN A 596 21.93 3.63 -3.10
C GLN A 596 21.05 2.39 -3.30
N ALA A 597 21.13 1.39 -2.43
CA ALA A 597 20.28 0.21 -2.48
C ALA A 597 18.80 0.57 -2.24
N ARG A 598 18.52 1.50 -1.32
CA ARG A 598 17.20 2.05 -1.07
C ARG A 598 16.64 2.80 -2.29
N ASP A 599 17.50 3.46 -3.06
CA ASP A 599 17.09 4.32 -4.19
C ASP A 599 16.91 3.58 -5.52
N LYS A 600 17.44 2.35 -5.66
CA LYS A 600 17.33 1.51 -6.88
C LYS A 600 15.92 0.91 -7.13
N GLY A 601 14.88 1.48 -6.52
CA GLY A 601 13.57 0.85 -6.38
C GLY A 601 12.52 1.11 -7.47
N PRO A 602 12.31 2.31 -8.03
CA PRO A 602 11.29 2.54 -9.07
C PRO A 602 11.81 2.21 -10.46
N LYS A 603 10.95 1.75 -11.38
CA LYS A 603 11.33 1.61 -12.80
C LYS A 603 11.85 2.97 -13.27
N SER A 604 13.12 3.04 -13.65
CA SER A 604 13.71 4.24 -14.22
C SER A 604 12.95 4.60 -15.49
N TYR A 605 12.03 5.56 -15.42
CA TYR A 605 11.85 6.46 -16.54
C TYR A 605 13.08 7.36 -16.51
N ASP A 606 13.98 7.17 -17.47
CA ASP A 606 15.19 7.96 -17.59
C ASP A 606 14.84 9.45 -17.62
N SER A 607 15.13 10.13 -16.52
CA SER A 607 15.21 11.58 -16.44
C SER A 607 16.45 11.91 -15.59
N PRO A 608 17.39 12.69 -16.12
CA PRO A 608 18.66 12.91 -15.46
C PRO A 608 18.50 13.91 -14.31
N GLY A 609 18.96 13.50 -13.12
CA GLY A 609 19.38 14.42 -12.08
C GLY A 609 18.30 14.87 -11.10
N TYR A 610 17.95 14.02 -10.14
CA TYR A 610 17.46 14.50 -8.85
C TYR A 610 18.57 14.30 -7.81
N ARG A 611 19.12 15.42 -7.33
CA ARG A 611 20.12 15.44 -6.26
C ARG A 611 19.41 15.15 -4.93
N ILE A 612 20.08 14.36 -4.09
CA ILE A 612 19.77 14.10 -2.68
C ILE A 612 19.13 15.34 -2.03
N SER A 613 17.91 15.23 -1.50
CA SER A 613 17.20 16.38 -0.94
C SER A 613 17.91 16.90 0.31
N VAL A 614 17.85 18.21 0.53
CA VAL A 614 18.47 18.87 1.69
C VAL A 614 17.87 18.37 3.01
N ALA A 615 16.65 17.81 3.01
CA ALA A 615 16.06 17.16 4.18
C ALA A 615 16.81 15.88 4.60
N GLU A 616 17.33 15.10 3.63
CA GLU A 616 18.23 13.98 3.95
C GLU A 616 19.59 14.48 4.43
N VAL A 617 20.05 15.63 3.91
CA VAL A 617 21.25 16.33 4.41
C VAL A 617 21.04 16.87 5.83
N ILE A 618 19.84 17.30 6.23
CA ILE A 618 19.53 17.77 7.58
C ILE A 618 19.56 16.61 8.58
N ILE A 619 18.98 15.45 8.23
CA ILE A 619 19.12 14.22 9.04
C ILE A 619 20.59 13.78 9.11
N ILE A 620 21.36 13.93 8.01
CA ILE A 620 22.81 13.68 7.99
C ILE A 620 23.55 14.69 8.89
N ARG A 621 23.14 15.96 8.93
CA ARG A 621 23.80 17.03 9.67
C ARG A 621 23.49 16.98 11.17
N GLU A 622 22.28 16.62 11.56
CA GLU A 622 21.93 16.37 12.97
C GLU A 622 22.64 15.11 13.51
N MET A 623 22.73 14.03 12.72
CA MET A 623 23.48 12.82 13.12
C MET A 623 25.00 13.00 13.13
N MET A 624 25.54 13.91 12.32
CA MET A 624 26.97 14.28 12.33
C MET A 624 27.29 15.28 13.45
N SER A 625 26.37 16.19 13.79
CA SER A 625 26.50 17.13 14.92
C SER A 625 26.64 16.41 16.28
N VAL A 626 25.95 15.28 16.46
CA VAL A 626 26.09 14.43 17.66
C VAL A 626 27.42 13.66 17.68
N ALA A 627 28.04 13.40 16.51
CA ALA A 627 29.32 12.70 16.40
C ALA A 627 30.55 13.63 16.45
N ASP A 628 30.45 14.86 15.97
CA ASP A 628 31.56 15.83 16.00
C ASP A 628 31.71 16.51 17.37
N SER A 629 30.61 16.71 18.11
CA SER A 629 30.65 17.35 19.44
C SER A 629 31.26 16.45 20.53
N SER A 630 31.24 15.13 20.33
CA SER A 630 31.83 14.12 21.21
C SER A 630 33.32 13.84 20.90
N VAL A 631 33.80 14.16 19.69
CA VAL A 631 35.20 13.93 19.29
C VAL A 631 36.09 15.16 19.54
N VAL A 632 35.57 16.38 19.46
CA VAL A 632 36.38 17.61 19.68
C VAL A 632 36.58 17.96 21.17
N ARG A 633 35.73 17.48 22.08
CA ARG A 633 35.89 17.72 23.54
C ARG A 633 36.96 16.84 24.20
N VAL A 634 37.37 15.74 23.57
CA VAL A 634 38.40 14.82 24.12
C VAL A 634 39.80 15.44 24.13
N HIS A 635 40.05 16.49 23.32
CA HIS A 635 41.37 17.10 23.23
C HIS A 635 41.64 18.22 24.28
N ARG A 636 40.66 18.61 25.11
CA ARG A 636 40.84 19.59 26.21
C ARG A 636 40.52 19.07 27.62
N LEU A 637 39.97 17.86 27.76
CA LEU A 637 39.60 17.29 29.07
C LEU A 637 40.75 16.56 29.80
N GLY A 638 41.91 16.41 29.16
CA GLY A 638 43.12 15.86 29.79
C GLY A 638 43.89 16.84 30.69
N GLN A 639 43.55 18.14 30.68
CA GLN A 639 44.27 19.16 31.47
C GLN A 639 43.40 19.85 32.56
N LEU A 640 42.08 19.65 32.58
CA LEU A 640 41.18 20.34 33.53
C LEU A 640 40.65 19.48 34.68
N THR A 641 40.92 18.17 34.70
CA THR A 641 40.42 17.23 35.72
C THR A 641 41.23 17.19 37.02
N ARG A 642 42.06 18.22 37.28
CA ARG A 642 42.70 18.43 38.60
C ARG A 642 42.13 19.58 39.42
N HIS A 643 41.14 20.34 38.92
CA HIS A 643 40.64 21.54 39.62
C HIS A 643 39.13 21.66 39.89
N LEU A 644 38.27 20.71 39.47
CA LEU A 644 36.81 20.87 39.64
C LEU A 644 36.13 19.69 40.36
N SER A 645 36.68 19.24 41.48
CA SER A 645 36.03 18.28 42.38
C SER A 645 35.26 18.95 43.54
N ALA A 646 34.83 20.20 43.40
CA ALA A 646 34.18 20.93 44.50
C ALA A 646 33.22 22.04 44.04
N SER A 647 32.24 21.74 43.19
CA SER A 647 30.99 22.52 43.09
C SER A 647 30.11 21.96 41.97
N VAL A 648 28.91 21.49 42.31
CA VAL A 648 27.65 21.43 41.54
C VAL A 648 26.83 20.21 42.00
N GLY A 649 25.58 20.46 42.39
CA GLY A 649 24.63 19.48 42.91
C GLY A 649 23.90 18.67 41.82
N PRO A 650 23.15 17.63 42.20
CA PRO A 650 22.84 16.47 41.34
C PRO A 650 21.62 16.63 40.41
N SER A 651 21.37 17.79 39.81
CA SER A 651 20.15 18.00 39.00
C SER A 651 20.35 18.43 37.54
N ASP A 652 21.57 18.48 37.03
CA ASP A 652 21.85 18.78 35.60
C ASP A 652 22.86 17.79 34.99
N LEU A 653 22.49 16.50 34.88
CA LEU A 653 23.31 15.49 34.21
C LEU A 653 22.54 14.78 33.09
N ASP A 654 23.05 14.95 31.87
CA ASP A 654 22.61 14.34 30.62
C ASP A 654 23.14 12.90 30.50
N TRP A 655 22.28 11.97 30.08
CA TRP A 655 22.50 10.51 30.10
C TRP A 655 23.66 10.04 29.19
N ASP A 656 24.10 10.87 28.26
CA ASP A 656 25.22 10.57 27.34
C ASP A 656 26.62 10.79 27.95
N SER A 657 26.73 11.33 29.17
CA SER A 657 28.02 11.60 29.82
C SER A 657 28.64 10.39 30.56
N LEU A 658 27.89 9.28 30.68
CA LEU A 658 28.33 8.09 31.44
C LEU A 658 29.21 7.11 30.66
N PHE A 659 29.35 7.28 29.34
CA PHE A 659 29.97 6.28 28.48
C PHE A 659 31.51 6.17 28.57
N VAL A 660 32.18 7.13 29.22
CA VAL A 660 33.67 7.15 29.31
C VAL A 660 34.20 6.47 30.58
N PHE A 661 33.37 6.28 31.61
CA PHE A 661 33.83 5.73 32.89
C PHE A 661 33.79 4.19 32.99
N GLU A 662 33.01 3.50 32.14
CA GLU A 662 32.90 2.02 32.19
C GLU A 662 34.00 1.27 31.41
N PHE A 663 34.86 1.95 30.64
CA PHE A 663 35.90 1.30 29.82
C PHE A 663 37.23 1.04 30.54
N ILE A 664 37.32 1.29 31.84
CA ILE A 664 38.50 0.97 32.64
C ILE A 664 38.11 -0.03 33.73
N ASP A 665 38.28 -1.31 33.44
CA ASP A 665 38.36 -2.34 34.48
C ASP A 665 39.66 -2.10 35.29
N PRO A 666 39.61 -1.81 36.60
CA PRO A 666 40.80 -1.57 37.42
C PRO A 666 41.69 -2.79 37.62
N SER A 667 41.28 -3.98 37.14
CA SER A 667 41.91 -5.25 37.52
C SER A 667 42.91 -5.85 36.52
N ILE A 668 43.16 -5.21 35.37
CA ILE A 668 44.15 -5.71 34.40
C ILE A 668 45.54 -5.13 34.69
N THR A 669 46.38 -5.97 35.30
CA THR A 669 47.79 -5.73 35.58
C THR A 669 48.58 -5.26 34.35
N THR A 670 49.34 -4.20 34.57
CA THR A 670 50.27 -3.48 33.67
C THR A 670 51.31 -4.37 32.96
N PRO A 671 51.58 -4.18 31.65
CA PRO A 671 52.89 -4.48 31.07
C PRO A 671 53.88 -3.32 31.31
N ARG A 672 55.18 -3.67 31.39
CA ARG A 672 56.31 -2.81 31.78
C ARG A 672 56.55 -1.63 30.82
N ASP A 673 57.03 -0.53 31.38
CA ASP A 673 57.21 0.79 30.76
C ASP A 673 58.12 0.85 29.50
N ASP A 674 58.84 -0.22 29.16
CA ASP A 674 59.76 -0.23 28.02
C ASP A 674 59.05 -0.39 26.65
N GLU A 675 57.85 -0.99 26.60
CA GLU A 675 57.09 -1.12 25.34
C GLU A 675 56.41 0.20 24.90
N ARG A 676 56.19 1.14 25.83
CA ARG A 676 55.62 2.46 25.54
C ARG A 676 56.58 3.36 24.76
N LEU A 677 57.88 3.26 25.01
CA LEU A 677 58.89 4.11 24.35
C LEU A 677 59.11 3.73 22.88
N PHE A 678 58.92 2.45 22.53
CA PHE A 678 59.07 1.95 21.17
C PHE A 678 57.88 2.35 20.28
N LEU A 679 56.66 2.21 20.80
CA LEU A 679 55.42 2.60 20.09
C LEU A 679 55.29 4.12 19.90
N TRP A 680 55.79 4.93 20.85
CA TRP A 680 55.76 6.39 20.75
C TRP A 680 56.74 6.93 19.69
N ASN A 681 57.93 6.32 19.57
CA ASN A 681 58.93 6.73 18.58
C ASN A 681 58.57 6.33 17.14
N ASP A 682 57.83 5.23 16.96
CA ASP A 682 57.38 4.78 15.64
C ASP A 682 56.19 5.61 15.11
N ALA A 683 55.28 6.01 16.00
CA ALA A 683 54.20 6.95 15.69
C ALA A 683 54.73 8.36 15.34
N ARG A 684 55.79 8.82 16.03
CA ARG A 684 56.41 10.13 15.76
C ARG A 684 57.17 10.18 14.43
N LYS A 685 57.83 9.09 14.02
CA LYS A 685 58.51 8.98 12.72
C LYS A 685 57.51 8.95 11.55
N ASN A 686 56.37 8.30 11.71
CA ASN A 686 55.33 8.23 10.67
C ASN A 686 54.54 9.55 10.53
N CYS A 687 54.36 10.30 11.62
CA CYS A 687 53.71 11.63 11.58
C CYS A 687 54.62 12.73 10.99
N ALA A 688 55.95 12.63 11.17
CA ALA A 688 56.91 13.56 10.57
C ALA A 688 57.10 13.37 9.05
N ARG A 689 56.92 12.14 8.53
CA ARG A 689 57.00 11.85 7.08
C ARG A 689 55.78 12.30 6.29
N SER A 690 54.59 12.40 6.91
CA SER A 690 53.37 12.84 6.22
C SER A 690 53.22 14.37 6.15
N LYS A 691 54.16 15.14 6.72
CA LYS A 691 54.08 16.61 6.82
C LYS A 691 55.15 17.38 6.02
N ILE A 692 55.92 16.70 5.16
CA ILE A 692 57.02 17.30 4.34
C ILE A 692 56.76 17.19 2.81
N MET A 693 55.65 16.59 2.35
CA MET A 693 55.26 16.64 0.93
C MET A 693 53.93 17.38 0.76
N GLU A 694 53.95 18.70 0.92
CA GLU A 694 53.02 19.67 0.32
C GLU A 694 53.31 21.05 0.91
N THR A 695 54.20 21.80 0.27
CA THR A 695 54.27 23.27 0.16
C THR A 695 55.72 23.64 -0.12
N ASP A 696 56.07 23.83 -1.40
CA ASP A 696 57.08 24.80 -1.83
C ASP A 696 57.11 24.88 -3.36
N THR A 697 56.40 25.87 -3.90
CA THR A 697 56.85 26.64 -5.08
C THR A 697 56.10 27.98 -5.05
N PRO A 698 56.80 29.12 -4.85
CA PRO A 698 56.18 30.44 -4.80
C PRO A 698 56.04 31.07 -6.20
N PRO A 699 55.23 32.14 -6.34
CA PRO A 699 54.90 32.76 -7.62
C PRO A 699 55.93 33.84 -8.00
N THR A 700 56.20 34.05 -9.30
CA THR A 700 56.21 35.38 -9.97
C THR A 700 56.76 35.32 -11.42
N ILE A 701 55.97 35.91 -12.33
CA ILE A 701 56.34 36.92 -13.35
C ILE A 701 57.59 36.66 -14.23
N SER A 702 57.33 36.31 -15.49
CA SER A 702 57.67 37.10 -16.69
C SER A 702 56.96 36.53 -17.91
#